data_AF-A0A8J5EC13-F1
#
_entry.id   AF-A0A8J5EC13-F1
#
_cell.length_a   1.000
_cell.length_b   1.000
_cell.length_c   1.000
_cell.angle_alpha   90.00
_cell.angle_beta   90.00
_cell.angle_gamma   90.00
#
_symmetry.space_group_name_H-M   'P 1'
#
loop_
_entity.id
_entity.type
_entity.pdbx_description
1 polymer ?
#
loop_
_entity_poly.entity_id
_entity_poly.type
_entity_poly.pdbx_seq_one_letter_code
_entity_poly.pdbx_strand_id
1 'polypeptide(L)'
;MTTFGSIAHAYQWDTLAGPGVDGHHIIGVSPTRDEVSLYQLPYNHKSFFKDSFAEPEKIRYRSGFSAIHCSAYSPVNKGIISVAQLNGSVLLFDINNPESQVVKLRSKQSRTCNALAFSDNGVLAAGLEKTRNDNCLHLWDVNTVIEGGNISPLSTYLPNEIVSSLEFIPRTHNVLCGSYKLLREIDTRSGTPLYQCATRCTLGITSYPHEPNYFASYGEDGSLAIWDRRQLRQPGGNSSNEPMLLFPRLLSELPRKANATHLRYSTTRRGEMTVYGNTDASIRRIDIGLAVRSDDDVYQNQQNNEASSSTSQNRFFDFQKPPADPTAALDKYLFVRSSKDVEMPLDKLLGFDYIHSEPEKCPVEYICMRRTGQVYCFRPKESPEVLRFDPLNTLTFSNATNVFFETPSDEVREVDFKNQRESVVSVVSPDVSSDEDEPSPRARNYSNDSQIGLMKLRDILDNDISTIIRQRAVAGYGLDTATNKSLLKGHNHNMWPAHLKNTWKWISRAQKADIDRSVVSEFFDLGYEGILDVWQGVQGLVLQQNRLLKKDATESQFAQAIQLAMETEFTRKIYISASVAGTKKQFQRQLCLYVAGWDFSYDRLESEIQKAESKGEYEKAAGWAVFHGNVERAVQCLAGSKKERHRIISTAISGYLSQSTNANSSWREQCRRLASELDNAYFRAIFAYIADGDWLDVLAESSLPLKERLGVALRFLPDDELTSYLNRLGDQAVSRGELEGIILTGITPRAVDLLQSYVDRTGDIQTAALVTSFGAPRFFEDERYSQWVLSYQQLLNQWGMFKERALFDIARTKLSKNSTGAVTAVTKPRQVFLRCSYCNKNIFKDESKAPSSSQPSAKCPHCNSPLPRCAVCLLTMGEAMPDTRVELEKNNFAFQQFSHWFSFCLSCNHGMHAGHVQKWFSKHDVCPVPNCSCLCNSI
;
A
#
# COMPACT_ATOMS: atom_id res chain seq x y z
N MET A 1 7.84 -21.70 46.56
CA MET A 1 6.80 -22.67 46.16
C MET A 1 6.38 -22.34 44.74
N THR A 2 6.50 -23.27 43.78
CA THR A 2 5.97 -23.08 42.43
C THR A 2 4.43 -23.16 42.49
N THR A 3 3.78 -22.01 42.32
CA THR A 3 2.31 -21.90 42.24
C THR A 3 1.79 -22.80 41.13
N PHE A 4 0.80 -23.63 41.44
CA PHE A 4 0.21 -24.62 40.52
C PHE A 4 -1.27 -24.36 40.42
N GLY A 5 -1.77 -24.05 39.25
CA GLY A 5 -3.20 -23.96 38.98
C GLY A 5 -3.45 -24.44 37.56
N SER A 6 -4.57 -25.11 37.37
CA SER A 6 -5.05 -25.51 36.05
C SER A 6 -6.48 -25.05 35.88
N ILE A 7 -6.82 -24.67 34.66
CA ILE A 7 -8.19 -24.35 34.26
C ILE A 7 -8.48 -25.08 32.95
N ALA A 8 -9.66 -25.68 32.86
CA ALA A 8 -10.11 -26.39 31.68
C ALA A 8 -11.59 -26.10 31.46
N HIS A 9 -11.95 -25.81 30.22
CA HIS A 9 -13.33 -25.71 29.80
C HIS A 9 -13.86 -27.12 29.48
N ALA A 10 -14.96 -27.52 30.14
CA ALA A 10 -15.57 -28.84 29.94
C ALA A 10 -16.54 -28.81 28.73
N TYR A 11 -15.99 -28.67 27.53
CA TYR A 11 -16.74 -28.50 26.27
C TYR A 11 -17.85 -29.54 26.06
N GLN A 12 -17.64 -30.79 26.49
CA GLN A 12 -18.59 -31.89 26.33
C GLN A 12 -19.76 -31.83 27.33
N TRP A 13 -19.67 -31.02 28.40
CA TRP A 13 -20.75 -30.86 29.38
C TRP A 13 -21.75 -29.77 28.99
N ASP A 14 -21.41 -28.97 27.99
CA ASP A 14 -22.19 -27.86 27.45
C ASP A 14 -23.14 -28.29 26.32
N THR A 15 -22.97 -29.48 25.73
CA THR A 15 -23.68 -29.93 24.50
C THR A 15 -24.95 -30.73 24.74
N LEU A 16 -25.41 -30.88 26.00
CA LEU A 16 -26.66 -31.58 26.31
C LEU A 16 -27.79 -30.57 26.51
N ALA A 17 -28.66 -30.45 25.50
CA ALA A 17 -29.95 -29.74 25.61
C ALA A 17 -30.89 -30.49 26.57
N GLY A 18 -30.60 -30.43 27.86
CA GLY A 18 -31.48 -30.86 28.94
C GLY A 18 -31.93 -29.66 29.77
N PRO A 19 -33.08 -29.73 30.46
CA PRO A 19 -33.53 -28.66 31.34
C PRO A 19 -32.50 -28.44 32.46
N GLY A 20 -31.90 -27.24 32.53
CA GLY A 20 -30.89 -26.85 33.53
C GLY A 20 -29.48 -26.56 33.00
N VAL A 21 -29.27 -26.50 31.67
CA VAL A 21 -27.99 -26.11 31.06
C VAL A 21 -28.01 -24.63 30.68
N ASP A 22 -27.77 -23.76 31.65
CA ASP A 22 -27.82 -22.29 31.48
C ASP A 22 -26.43 -21.63 31.38
N GLY A 23 -25.37 -22.36 31.00
CA GLY A 23 -24.04 -21.78 30.78
C GLY A 23 -22.88 -22.76 30.56
N HIS A 24 -21.71 -22.20 30.26
CA HIS A 24 -20.43 -22.89 30.10
C HIS A 24 -19.90 -23.44 31.43
N HIS A 25 -19.45 -24.69 31.46
CA HIS A 25 -18.91 -25.35 32.66
C HIS A 25 -17.38 -25.34 32.68
N ILE A 26 -16.79 -24.68 33.67
CA ILE A 26 -15.34 -24.50 33.78
C ILE A 26 -14.84 -25.20 35.04
N ILE A 27 -13.78 -26.00 34.90
CA ILE A 27 -13.15 -26.71 36.01
C ILE A 27 -11.83 -26.04 36.32
N GLY A 28 -11.64 -25.63 37.58
CA GLY A 28 -10.41 -25.01 38.06
C GLY A 28 -9.80 -25.75 39.24
N VAL A 29 -8.49 -25.90 39.25
CA VAL A 29 -7.72 -26.38 40.41
C VAL A 29 -7.03 -25.22 41.08
N SER A 30 -7.23 -25.07 42.39
CA SER A 30 -6.71 -23.94 43.15
C SER A 30 -5.16 -23.87 43.13
N PRO A 31 -4.56 -22.66 43.14
CA PRO A 31 -3.11 -22.43 43.33
C PRO A 31 -2.48 -23.19 44.50
N THR A 32 -3.27 -23.43 45.56
CA THR A 32 -2.90 -24.12 46.81
C THR A 32 -2.91 -25.65 46.69
N ARG A 33 -3.40 -26.21 45.56
CA ARG A 33 -3.44 -27.64 45.24
C ARG A 33 -4.31 -28.51 46.17
N ASP A 34 -5.22 -27.92 46.92
CA ASP A 34 -6.07 -28.58 47.92
C ASP A 34 -7.54 -28.70 47.52
N GLU A 35 -7.94 -27.99 46.45
CA GLU A 35 -9.32 -27.85 46.02
C GLU A 35 -9.50 -27.92 44.50
N VAL A 36 -10.58 -28.57 44.06
CA VAL A 36 -11.14 -28.49 42.71
C VAL A 36 -12.47 -27.74 42.76
N SER A 37 -12.61 -26.71 41.94
CA SER A 37 -13.81 -25.87 41.81
C SER A 37 -14.50 -26.11 40.45
N LEU A 38 -15.83 -26.12 40.44
CA LEU A 38 -16.68 -26.03 39.25
C LEU A 38 -17.27 -24.61 39.19
N TYR A 39 -16.97 -23.91 38.11
CA TYR A 39 -17.51 -22.60 37.79
C TYR A 39 -18.52 -22.71 36.65
N GLN A 40 -19.48 -21.81 36.61
CA GLN A 40 -20.41 -21.64 35.50
C GLN A 40 -20.43 -20.20 35.01
N LEU A 41 -20.43 -20.08 33.70
CA LEU A 41 -20.49 -18.81 32.99
C LEU A 41 -21.71 -18.81 32.08
N PRO A 42 -22.70 -17.93 32.29
CA PRO A 42 -23.88 -17.87 31.42
C PRO A 42 -23.52 -17.63 29.95
N TYR A 43 -24.25 -18.26 29.02
CA TYR A 43 -24.00 -18.10 27.57
C TYR A 43 -24.11 -16.63 27.11
N ASN A 44 -24.99 -15.85 27.73
CA ASN A 44 -25.23 -14.43 27.41
C ASN A 44 -24.41 -13.45 28.28
N HIS A 45 -23.28 -13.88 28.84
CA HIS A 45 -22.47 -13.00 29.68
C HIS A 45 -21.96 -11.78 28.89
N LYS A 46 -22.08 -10.59 29.48
CA LYS A 46 -21.68 -9.34 28.83
C LYS A 46 -20.21 -9.02 29.12
N SER A 47 -19.28 -9.54 28.31
CA SER A 47 -17.85 -9.13 28.34
C SER A 47 -17.57 -7.83 27.55
N PHE A 48 -18.57 -6.94 27.42
CA PHE A 48 -18.61 -5.87 26.40
C PHE A 48 -17.86 -4.58 26.73
N PHE A 49 -17.37 -4.35 27.95
CA PHE A 49 -16.76 -3.07 28.32
C PHE A 49 -15.35 -3.23 28.88
N LYS A 50 -14.44 -2.36 28.39
CA LYS A 50 -12.98 -2.35 28.63
C LYS A 50 -12.54 -2.40 30.10
N ASP A 51 -13.45 -2.18 31.05
CA ASP A 51 -13.13 -2.05 32.48
C ASP A 51 -13.93 -3.02 33.38
N SER A 52 -14.63 -4.01 32.82
CA SER A 52 -15.39 -4.99 33.60
C SER A 52 -15.19 -6.41 33.06
N PHE A 53 -14.37 -7.20 33.77
CA PHE A 53 -14.19 -8.62 33.47
C PHE A 53 -15.44 -9.40 33.91
N ALA A 54 -15.95 -10.28 33.06
CA ALA A 54 -16.94 -11.26 33.49
C ALA A 54 -16.23 -12.32 34.34
N GLU A 55 -16.66 -12.49 35.58
CA GLU A 55 -16.14 -13.52 36.48
C GLU A 55 -17.15 -14.68 36.52
N PRO A 56 -16.74 -15.91 36.15
CA PRO A 56 -17.59 -17.08 36.30
C PRO A 56 -17.99 -17.30 37.77
N GLU A 57 -19.24 -17.71 37.98
CA GLU A 57 -19.74 -18.01 39.32
C GLU A 57 -19.27 -19.38 39.77
N LYS A 58 -18.67 -19.48 40.96
CA LYS A 58 -18.25 -20.75 41.56
C LYS A 58 -19.47 -21.48 42.16
N ILE A 59 -19.99 -22.50 41.49
CA ILE A 59 -21.18 -23.24 41.96
C ILE A 59 -20.84 -24.29 43.02
N ARG A 60 -19.75 -25.04 42.79
CA ARG A 60 -19.40 -26.23 43.58
C ARG A 60 -17.90 -26.33 43.75
N TYR A 61 -17.48 -26.99 44.83
CA TYR A 61 -16.08 -27.30 45.05
C TYR A 61 -15.91 -28.56 45.89
N ARG A 62 -14.74 -29.20 45.74
CA ARG A 62 -14.30 -30.33 46.55
C ARG A 62 -12.91 -30.03 47.11
N SER A 63 -12.80 -30.00 48.43
CA SER A 63 -11.55 -29.77 49.16
C SER A 63 -11.09 -31.03 49.90
N GLY A 64 -9.92 -30.96 50.55
CA GLY A 64 -9.37 -32.06 51.36
C GLY A 64 -8.31 -32.91 50.64
N PHE A 65 -7.78 -32.41 49.53
CA PHE A 65 -6.68 -33.08 48.82
C PHE A 65 -5.32 -32.67 49.39
N SER A 66 -4.38 -33.61 49.52
CA SER A 66 -3.10 -33.37 50.19
C SER A 66 -2.07 -32.62 49.34
N ALA A 67 -2.24 -32.62 48.01
CA ALA A 67 -1.55 -31.78 47.01
C ALA A 67 -1.81 -32.36 45.61
N ILE A 68 -2.70 -31.75 44.84
CA ILE A 68 -3.02 -32.13 43.46
C ILE A 68 -1.81 -31.88 42.53
N HIS A 69 -1.51 -32.84 41.67
CA HIS A 69 -0.44 -32.76 40.66
C HIS A 69 -0.98 -32.68 39.23
N CYS A 70 -2.04 -33.43 38.91
CA CYS A 70 -2.76 -33.30 37.64
C CYS A 70 -4.23 -33.64 37.86
N SER A 71 -5.06 -33.17 36.94
CA SER A 71 -6.50 -33.32 36.98
C SER A 71 -7.02 -33.55 35.56
N ALA A 72 -8.05 -34.36 35.43
CA ALA A 72 -8.79 -34.53 34.18
C ALA A 72 -10.28 -34.70 34.50
N TYR A 73 -11.15 -34.40 33.54
CA TYR A 73 -12.60 -34.57 33.68
C TYR A 73 -13.12 -35.60 32.68
N SER A 74 -14.21 -36.28 33.02
CA SER A 74 -14.84 -37.24 32.12
C SER A 74 -15.67 -36.51 31.04
N PRO A 75 -15.43 -36.73 29.75
CA PRO A 75 -16.25 -36.14 28.69
C PRO A 75 -17.63 -36.81 28.59
N VAL A 76 -17.78 -38.04 29.08
CA VAL A 76 -19.03 -38.83 29.00
C VAL A 76 -19.92 -38.62 30.23
N ASN A 77 -19.33 -38.73 31.43
CA ASN A 77 -20.08 -38.67 32.68
C ASN A 77 -19.97 -37.27 33.30
N LYS A 78 -21.00 -36.44 33.10
CA LYS A 78 -21.03 -35.06 33.62
C LYS A 78 -20.87 -35.05 35.14
N GLY A 79 -19.88 -34.28 35.62
CA GLY A 79 -19.54 -34.15 37.04
C GLY A 79 -18.38 -35.03 37.51
N ILE A 80 -18.04 -36.09 36.78
CA ILE A 80 -16.96 -36.99 37.17
C ILE A 80 -15.60 -36.37 36.87
N ILE A 81 -14.76 -36.24 37.91
CA ILE A 81 -13.42 -35.67 37.85
C ILE A 81 -12.43 -36.65 38.49
N SER A 82 -11.26 -36.77 37.88
CA SER A 82 -10.12 -37.51 38.44
C SER A 82 -8.99 -36.56 38.80
N VAL A 83 -8.41 -36.75 39.98
CA VAL A 83 -7.24 -36.01 40.45
C VAL A 83 -6.14 -36.97 40.89
N ALA A 84 -4.91 -36.67 40.50
CA ALA A 84 -3.73 -37.32 41.03
C ALA A 84 -3.08 -36.45 42.09
N GLN A 85 -2.74 -37.05 43.23
CA GLN A 85 -1.99 -36.38 44.28
C GLN A 85 -0.49 -36.64 44.14
N LEU A 86 0.34 -35.73 44.67
CA LEU A 86 1.80 -35.92 44.74
C LEU A 86 2.22 -37.16 45.55
N ASN A 87 1.36 -37.71 46.39
CA ASN A 87 1.59 -38.97 47.10
C ASN A 87 1.39 -40.23 46.22
N GLY A 88 0.97 -40.06 44.96
CA GLY A 88 0.73 -41.14 44.00
C GLY A 88 -0.67 -41.74 44.00
N SER A 89 -1.60 -41.20 44.80
CA SER A 89 -3.00 -41.62 44.79
C SER A 89 -3.73 -41.00 43.61
N VAL A 90 -4.42 -41.82 42.81
CA VAL A 90 -5.37 -41.38 41.79
C VAL A 90 -6.78 -41.52 42.37
N LEU A 91 -7.51 -40.41 42.42
CA LEU A 91 -8.80 -40.29 43.09
C LEU A 91 -9.87 -39.91 42.07
N LEU A 92 -10.99 -40.60 42.10
CA LEU A 92 -12.16 -40.34 41.28
C LEU A 92 -13.32 -39.89 42.18
N PHE A 93 -14.01 -38.83 41.79
CA PHE A 93 -15.17 -38.32 42.53
C PHE A 93 -16.15 -37.61 41.60
N ASP A 94 -17.38 -37.43 42.07
CA ASP A 94 -18.39 -36.59 41.43
C ASP A 94 -18.41 -35.21 42.10
N ILE A 95 -18.22 -34.15 41.31
CA ILE A 95 -18.25 -32.76 41.78
C ILE A 95 -19.66 -32.21 41.95
N ASN A 96 -20.65 -32.81 41.28
CA ASN A 96 -22.05 -32.38 41.38
C ASN A 96 -22.66 -32.82 42.71
N ASN A 97 -22.19 -33.94 43.26
CA ASN A 97 -22.64 -34.49 44.53
C ASN A 97 -21.55 -34.38 45.62
N PRO A 98 -21.62 -33.36 46.51
CA PRO A 98 -20.62 -33.16 47.57
C PRO A 98 -20.63 -34.26 48.64
N GLU A 99 -21.66 -35.10 48.72
CA GLU A 99 -21.69 -36.25 49.64
C GLU A 99 -21.10 -37.52 49.02
N SER A 100 -20.76 -37.50 47.73
CA SER A 100 -20.15 -38.62 47.02
C SER A 100 -18.82 -39.04 47.65
N GLN A 101 -18.59 -40.35 47.76
CA GLN A 101 -17.34 -40.88 48.27
C GLN A 101 -16.21 -40.70 47.24
N VAL A 102 -15.03 -40.29 47.71
CA VAL A 102 -13.84 -40.21 46.84
C VAL A 102 -13.27 -41.62 46.68
N VAL A 103 -13.38 -42.17 45.47
CA VAL A 103 -12.88 -43.51 45.16
C VAL A 103 -11.40 -43.45 44.84
N LYS A 104 -10.59 -44.14 45.65
CA LYS A 104 -9.14 -44.29 45.40
C LYS A 104 -8.89 -45.49 44.48
N LEU A 105 -8.41 -45.22 43.27
CA LEU A 105 -8.07 -46.27 42.30
C LEU A 105 -6.85 -47.06 42.78
N ARG A 106 -6.90 -48.39 42.63
CA ARG A 106 -5.83 -49.28 43.10
C ARG A 106 -4.75 -49.40 42.03
N SER A 107 -3.53 -48.97 42.34
CA SER A 107 -2.33 -49.23 41.54
C SER A 107 -1.47 -50.33 42.19
N LYS A 108 -0.68 -51.07 41.39
CA LYS A 108 0.22 -52.11 41.89
C LYS A 108 1.33 -51.54 42.77
N GLN A 109 1.84 -50.36 42.43
CA GLN A 109 2.82 -49.61 43.22
C GLN A 109 2.43 -48.12 43.28
N SER A 110 2.35 -47.55 44.47
CA SER A 110 2.03 -46.13 44.66
C SER A 110 3.24 -45.25 44.30
N ARG A 111 3.07 -44.36 43.31
CA ARG A 111 4.09 -43.44 42.79
C ARG A 111 3.43 -42.26 42.10
N THR A 112 4.17 -41.18 41.86
CA THR A 112 3.57 -39.96 41.30
C THR A 112 2.95 -40.22 39.93
N CYS A 113 1.75 -39.67 39.72
CA CYS A 113 1.09 -39.67 38.43
C CYS A 113 1.30 -38.31 37.79
N ASN A 114 1.98 -38.28 36.64
CA ASN A 114 2.39 -37.07 35.95
C ASN A 114 1.27 -36.52 35.06
N ALA A 115 0.48 -37.40 34.44
CA ALA A 115 -0.59 -37.04 33.51
C ALA A 115 -1.82 -37.94 33.68
N LEU A 116 -3.01 -37.34 33.54
CA LEU A 116 -4.31 -38.02 33.50
C LEU A 116 -5.03 -37.59 32.22
N ALA A 117 -5.69 -38.53 31.55
CA ALA A 117 -6.53 -38.25 30.38
C ALA A 117 -7.75 -39.17 30.38
N PHE A 118 -8.92 -38.64 30.02
CA PHE A 118 -10.13 -39.43 29.80
C PHE A 118 -10.37 -39.65 28.31
N SER A 119 -10.92 -40.81 27.97
CA SER A 119 -11.39 -41.09 26.62
C SER A 119 -12.89 -40.80 26.47
N ASP A 120 -13.32 -40.60 25.23
CA ASP A 120 -14.74 -40.47 24.86
C ASP A 120 -15.56 -41.75 25.11
N ASN A 121 -14.90 -42.86 25.46
CA ASN A 121 -15.53 -44.15 25.75
C ASN A 121 -15.60 -44.46 27.25
N GLY A 122 -15.26 -43.49 28.12
CA GLY A 122 -15.31 -43.68 29.57
C GLY A 122 -14.10 -44.41 30.18
N VAL A 123 -12.95 -44.43 29.50
CA VAL A 123 -11.69 -44.99 30.02
C VAL A 123 -10.82 -43.87 30.57
N LEU A 124 -10.25 -44.04 31.75
CA LEU A 124 -9.25 -43.16 32.35
C LEU A 124 -7.85 -43.74 32.16
N ALA A 125 -6.94 -42.94 31.59
CA ALA A 125 -5.51 -43.26 31.53
C ALA A 125 -4.73 -42.46 32.59
N ALA A 126 -3.82 -43.12 33.30
CA ALA A 126 -2.83 -42.47 34.15
C ALA A 126 -1.40 -42.81 33.71
N GLY A 127 -0.61 -41.75 33.55
CA GLY A 127 0.82 -41.79 33.28
C GLY A 127 1.59 -41.66 34.57
N LEU A 128 2.36 -42.68 34.91
CA LEU A 128 3.06 -42.81 36.18
C LEU A 128 4.56 -42.62 36.02
N GLU A 129 5.23 -42.31 37.13
CA GLU A 129 6.69 -42.27 37.20
C GLU A 129 7.30 -43.67 37.00
N LYS A 130 8.54 -43.71 36.53
CA LYS A 130 9.26 -44.95 36.26
C LYS A 130 9.47 -45.75 37.55
N THR A 131 9.12 -47.04 37.54
CA THR A 131 9.51 -47.98 38.62
C THR A 131 9.92 -49.33 38.04
N ARG A 132 10.80 -50.04 38.76
CA ARG A 132 11.26 -51.37 38.38
C ARG A 132 10.10 -52.37 38.55
N ASN A 133 9.85 -53.17 37.52
CA ASN A 133 8.88 -54.30 37.52
C ASN A 133 7.40 -53.89 37.57
N ASP A 134 7.08 -52.66 37.16
CA ASP A 134 5.71 -52.20 36.92
C ASP A 134 5.60 -51.38 35.63
N ASN A 135 4.42 -51.45 35.01
CA ASN A 135 4.08 -50.73 33.79
C ASN A 135 3.66 -49.30 34.16
N CYS A 136 4.02 -48.29 33.36
CA CYS A 136 3.82 -46.88 33.76
C CYS A 136 2.63 -46.20 33.10
N LEU A 137 1.94 -46.87 32.17
CA LEU A 137 0.64 -46.44 31.65
C LEU A 137 -0.43 -47.39 32.21
N HIS A 138 -1.36 -46.87 33.01
CA HIS A 138 -2.47 -47.64 33.57
C HIS A 138 -3.81 -47.14 33.00
N LEU A 139 -4.70 -48.07 32.64
CA LEU A 139 -6.04 -47.75 32.15
C LEU A 139 -7.11 -48.30 33.11
N TRP A 140 -8.15 -47.53 33.41
CA TRP A 140 -9.32 -47.95 34.18
C TRP A 140 -10.60 -47.67 33.41
N ASP A 141 -11.56 -48.57 33.47
CA ASP A 141 -12.91 -48.31 33.02
C ASP A 141 -13.69 -47.58 34.12
N VAL A 142 -14.06 -46.34 33.85
CA VAL A 142 -14.67 -45.43 34.82
C VAL A 142 -16.12 -45.84 35.11
N ASN A 143 -16.83 -46.37 34.12
CA ASN A 143 -18.23 -46.78 34.29
C ASN A 143 -18.32 -47.93 35.29
N THR A 144 -17.46 -48.94 35.14
CA THR A 144 -17.35 -50.06 36.09
C THR A 144 -16.99 -49.58 37.50
N VAL A 145 -16.12 -48.56 37.64
CA VAL A 145 -15.74 -48.02 38.95
C VAL A 145 -16.88 -47.26 39.62
N ILE A 146 -17.64 -46.47 38.86
CA ILE A 146 -18.80 -45.71 39.37
C ILE A 146 -19.90 -46.64 39.87
N GLU A 147 -20.13 -47.77 39.20
CA GLU A 147 -21.11 -48.79 39.59
C GLU A 147 -20.69 -49.62 40.83
N GLY A 148 -19.55 -49.28 41.47
CA GLY A 148 -19.02 -50.00 42.63
C GLY A 148 -18.26 -51.28 42.27
N GLY A 149 -17.84 -51.42 41.02
CA GLY A 149 -17.10 -52.56 40.48
C GLY A 149 -15.60 -52.54 40.78
N ASN A 150 -14.82 -53.19 39.91
CA ASN A 150 -13.40 -53.43 40.13
C ASN A 150 -12.56 -52.13 40.01
N ILE A 151 -11.85 -51.76 41.08
CA ILE A 151 -10.97 -50.58 41.15
C ILE A 151 -9.52 -50.82 40.68
N SER A 152 -9.21 -52.01 40.17
CA SER A 152 -7.90 -52.35 39.60
C SER A 152 -7.81 -51.98 38.11
N PRO A 153 -6.61 -51.72 37.55
CA PRO A 153 -6.48 -51.30 36.16
C PRO A 153 -6.93 -52.40 35.20
N LEU A 154 -7.67 -52.01 34.17
CA LEU A 154 -8.13 -52.86 33.07
C LEU A 154 -6.94 -53.40 32.25
N SER A 155 -6.01 -52.52 31.90
CA SER A 155 -4.79 -52.87 31.20
C SER A 155 -3.64 -51.94 31.59
N THR A 156 -2.41 -52.43 31.44
CA THR A 156 -1.20 -51.67 31.77
C THR A 156 -0.13 -51.85 30.68
N TYR A 157 0.53 -50.77 30.30
CA TYR A 157 1.51 -50.73 29.21
C TYR A 157 2.76 -49.92 29.59
N LEU A 158 3.80 -49.96 28.74
CA LEU A 158 5.08 -49.25 28.90
C LEU A 158 5.86 -49.65 30.17
N PRO A 159 6.60 -50.77 30.13
CA PRO A 159 7.43 -51.21 31.26
C PRO A 159 8.65 -50.31 31.44
N ASN A 160 8.95 -49.93 32.69
CA ASN A 160 10.18 -49.22 33.08
C ASN A 160 10.44 -47.87 32.36
N GLU A 161 9.42 -47.20 31.85
CA GLU A 161 9.52 -45.89 31.20
C GLU A 161 8.68 -44.84 31.92
N ILE A 162 9.16 -43.60 32.02
CA ILE A 162 8.34 -42.50 32.54
C ILE A 162 7.30 -42.10 31.49
N VAL A 163 6.04 -41.95 31.91
CA VAL A 163 5.01 -41.31 31.09
C VAL A 163 4.86 -39.87 31.57
N SER A 164 5.24 -38.90 30.74
CA SER A 164 5.23 -37.47 31.07
C SER A 164 3.93 -36.80 30.67
N SER A 165 3.36 -37.14 29.52
CA SER A 165 2.12 -36.55 29.00
C SER A 165 1.24 -37.61 28.33
N LEU A 166 -0.08 -37.39 28.44
CA LEU A 166 -1.10 -38.27 27.87
C LEU A 166 -2.22 -37.42 27.30
N GLU A 167 -2.73 -37.83 26.13
CA GLU A 167 -3.90 -37.24 25.49
C GLU A 167 -4.61 -38.33 24.68
N PHE A 168 -5.92 -38.49 24.86
CA PHE A 168 -6.71 -39.38 24.00
C PHE A 168 -7.03 -38.69 22.69
N ILE A 169 -7.01 -39.46 21.61
CA ILE A 169 -7.41 -38.97 20.30
C ILE A 169 -8.93 -39.05 20.22
N PRO A 170 -9.64 -37.92 19.97
CA PRO A 170 -11.09 -37.90 19.94
C PRO A 170 -11.67 -38.97 19.01
N ARG A 171 -12.76 -39.61 19.44
CA ARG A 171 -13.50 -40.64 18.68
C ARG A 171 -12.70 -41.91 18.33
N THR A 172 -11.58 -42.16 18.99
CA THR A 172 -10.77 -43.39 18.79
C THR A 172 -10.43 -44.07 20.11
N HIS A 173 -9.85 -45.27 20.03
CA HIS A 173 -9.28 -45.99 21.18
C HIS A 173 -7.77 -45.77 21.33
N ASN A 174 -7.23 -44.73 20.69
CA ASN A 174 -5.79 -44.49 20.64
C ASN A 174 -5.40 -43.41 21.64
N VAL A 175 -4.31 -43.65 22.36
CA VAL A 175 -3.73 -42.70 23.30
C VAL A 175 -2.36 -42.23 22.79
N LEU A 176 -2.17 -40.92 22.77
CA LEU A 176 -0.86 -40.31 22.55
C LEU A 176 -0.12 -40.25 23.87
N CYS A 177 1.12 -40.72 23.87
CA CYS A 177 1.95 -40.83 25.05
C CYS A 177 3.33 -40.22 24.81
N GLY A 178 3.70 -39.24 25.64
CA GLY A 178 5.06 -38.74 25.76
C GLY A 178 5.83 -39.54 26.82
N SER A 179 6.98 -40.09 26.45
CA SER A 179 7.93 -40.69 27.38
C SER A 179 9.32 -40.04 27.21
N TYR A 180 10.35 -40.57 27.87
CA TYR A 180 11.70 -40.00 27.80
C TYR A 180 12.23 -39.95 26.36
N LYS A 181 12.20 -38.74 25.76
CA LYS A 181 12.62 -38.44 24.39
C LYS A 181 11.88 -39.19 23.28
N LEU A 182 10.74 -39.81 23.60
CA LEU A 182 9.96 -40.60 22.67
C LEU A 182 8.49 -40.19 22.72
N LEU A 183 7.87 -40.13 21.56
CA LEU A 183 6.46 -39.86 21.37
C LEU A 183 5.81 -41.05 20.66
N ARG A 184 4.69 -41.55 21.18
CA ARG A 184 4.02 -42.76 20.70
C ARG A 184 2.51 -42.60 20.61
N GLU A 185 1.91 -43.29 19.66
CA GLU A 185 0.47 -43.56 19.62
C GLU A 185 0.25 -45.04 19.94
N ILE A 186 -0.56 -45.35 20.95
CA ILE A 186 -0.83 -46.73 21.39
C ILE A 186 -2.33 -46.99 21.28
N ASP A 187 -2.73 -48.07 20.60
CA ASP A 187 -4.12 -48.55 20.66
C ASP A 187 -4.32 -49.27 21.99
N THR A 188 -5.27 -48.79 22.80
CA THR A 188 -5.51 -49.30 24.15
C THR A 188 -6.05 -50.73 24.19
N ARG A 189 -6.40 -51.31 23.03
CA ARG A 189 -6.89 -52.69 22.91
C ARG A 189 -5.77 -53.68 22.62
N SER A 190 -4.76 -53.28 21.84
CA SER A 190 -3.63 -54.16 21.49
C SER A 190 -2.40 -53.93 22.36
N GLY A 191 -2.20 -52.72 22.90
CA GLY A 191 -1.02 -52.33 23.65
C GLY A 191 0.24 -52.12 22.79
N THR A 192 0.13 -52.27 21.47
CA THR A 192 1.24 -52.07 20.53
C THR A 192 1.29 -50.62 20.07
N PRO A 193 2.49 -49.99 20.01
CA PRO A 193 2.61 -48.64 19.48
C PRO A 193 2.43 -48.65 17.96
N LEU A 194 1.53 -47.80 17.45
CA LEU A 194 1.30 -47.60 16.01
C LEU A 194 2.49 -46.87 15.36
N TYR A 195 3.08 -45.90 16.07
CA TYR A 195 4.32 -45.24 15.69
C TYR A 195 5.17 -44.93 16.92
N GLN A 196 6.48 -44.73 16.71
CA GLN A 196 7.41 -44.25 17.72
C GLN A 196 8.38 -43.23 17.11
N CYS A 197 8.31 -41.98 17.57
CA CYS A 197 9.14 -40.87 17.10
C CYS A 197 10.11 -40.41 18.20
N ALA A 198 11.38 -40.18 17.85
CA ALA A 198 12.36 -39.58 18.75
C ALA A 198 12.25 -38.05 18.71
N THR A 199 11.90 -37.44 19.84
CA THR A 199 11.72 -35.98 19.95
C THR A 199 11.94 -35.51 21.39
N ARG A 200 12.37 -34.26 21.57
CA ARG A 200 12.42 -33.61 22.89
C ARG A 200 11.05 -33.08 23.33
N CYS A 201 10.11 -32.94 22.39
CA CYS A 201 8.78 -32.39 22.62
C CYS A 201 7.83 -33.45 23.21
N THR A 202 8.02 -33.80 24.49
CA THR A 202 7.31 -34.90 25.18
C THR A 202 6.63 -34.46 26.49
N LEU A 203 6.78 -33.19 26.89
CA LEU A 203 6.32 -32.68 28.18
C LEU A 203 4.80 -32.45 28.22
N GLY A 204 4.21 -32.07 27.09
CA GLY A 204 2.76 -31.96 26.93
C GLY A 204 2.34 -32.21 25.49
N ILE A 205 1.12 -32.73 25.33
CA ILE A 205 0.51 -33.08 24.05
C ILE A 205 -0.89 -32.46 24.04
N THR A 206 -1.29 -31.91 22.91
CA THR A 206 -2.66 -31.44 22.67
C THR A 206 -3.10 -31.86 21.28
N SER A 207 -4.26 -32.51 21.20
CA SER A 207 -4.88 -32.87 19.93
C SER A 207 -5.53 -31.64 19.29
N TYR A 208 -5.56 -31.57 17.96
CA TYR A 208 -6.28 -30.50 17.26
C TYR A 208 -7.78 -30.87 17.11
N PRO A 209 -8.71 -30.11 17.72
CA PRO A 209 -10.12 -30.53 17.80
C PRO A 209 -10.84 -30.66 16.45
N HIS A 210 -10.50 -29.82 15.47
CA HIS A 210 -11.18 -29.80 14.17
C HIS A 210 -10.68 -30.88 13.21
N GLU A 211 -9.43 -31.31 13.34
CA GLU A 211 -8.81 -32.35 12.50
C GLU A 211 -7.91 -33.23 13.37
N PRO A 212 -8.43 -34.36 13.91
CA PRO A 212 -7.72 -35.23 14.86
C PRO A 212 -6.43 -35.88 14.31
N ASN A 213 -6.13 -35.72 13.02
CA ASN A 213 -4.88 -36.16 12.40
C ASN A 213 -3.70 -35.27 12.82
N TYR A 214 -3.95 -34.03 13.23
CA TYR A 214 -2.92 -33.10 13.68
C TYR A 214 -2.89 -33.02 15.21
N PHE A 215 -1.70 -32.88 15.76
CA PHE A 215 -1.51 -32.60 17.18
C PHE A 215 -0.22 -31.81 17.39
N ALA A 216 -0.12 -31.13 18.53
CA ALA A 216 1.08 -30.41 18.91
C ALA A 216 1.67 -31.01 20.19
N SER A 217 2.99 -30.95 20.29
CA SER A 217 3.72 -31.31 21.50
C SER A 217 4.83 -30.31 21.80
N TYR A 218 5.18 -30.14 23.08
CA TYR A 218 6.24 -29.22 23.50
C TYR A 218 7.25 -29.86 24.44
N GLY A 219 8.45 -29.29 24.49
CA GLY A 219 9.60 -29.77 25.26
C GLY A 219 9.98 -28.87 26.44
N GLU A 220 10.87 -29.38 27.30
CA GLU A 220 11.41 -28.63 28.45
C GLU A 220 12.21 -27.39 28.02
N ASP A 221 12.84 -27.44 26.84
CA ASP A 221 13.64 -26.36 26.25
C ASP A 221 12.78 -25.26 25.59
N GLY A 222 11.46 -25.33 25.75
CA GLY A 222 10.50 -24.41 25.16
C GLY A 222 10.26 -24.63 23.67
N SER A 223 10.77 -25.73 23.09
CA SER A 223 10.47 -26.09 21.71
C SER A 223 9.04 -26.58 21.56
N LEU A 224 8.38 -26.19 20.47
CA LEU A 224 7.03 -26.63 20.10
C LEU A 224 7.09 -27.32 18.73
N ALA A 225 6.48 -28.48 18.60
CA ALA A 225 6.40 -29.23 17.35
C ALA A 225 4.94 -29.54 17.00
N ILE A 226 4.60 -29.44 15.72
CA ILE A 226 3.30 -29.82 15.15
C ILE A 226 3.50 -31.04 14.27
N TRP A 227 2.62 -32.01 14.42
CA TRP A 227 2.74 -33.34 13.82
C TRP A 227 1.48 -33.68 13.02
N ASP A 228 1.65 -34.43 11.94
CA ASP A 228 0.57 -35.13 11.25
C ASP A 228 0.75 -36.63 11.44
N ARG A 229 -0.23 -37.24 12.11
CA ARG A 229 -0.24 -38.67 12.43
C ARG A 229 -0.11 -39.55 11.20
N ARG A 230 -0.60 -39.10 10.04
CA ARG A 230 -0.55 -39.86 8.79
C ARG A 230 0.85 -39.91 8.18
N GLN A 231 1.71 -38.94 8.53
CA GLN A 231 3.11 -38.91 8.10
C GLN A 231 4.01 -39.72 9.03
N LEU A 232 3.57 -39.98 10.26
CA LEU A 232 4.30 -40.78 11.24
C LEU A 232 4.13 -42.28 10.94
N ARG A 233 5.23 -42.98 10.68
CA ARG A 233 5.22 -44.41 10.30
C ARG A 233 5.76 -45.31 11.40
N GLN A 234 5.50 -46.61 11.22
CA GLN A 234 5.83 -47.70 12.14
C GLN A 234 7.33 -47.72 12.53
N PRO A 235 7.66 -48.25 13.73
CA PRO A 235 9.05 -48.42 14.16
C PRO A 235 9.83 -49.31 13.17
N GLY A 236 10.90 -48.78 12.58
CA GLY A 236 11.80 -49.53 11.69
C GLY A 236 11.79 -49.14 10.20
N GLY A 237 11.01 -48.14 9.79
CA GLY A 237 11.07 -47.58 8.43
C GLY A 237 12.17 -46.51 8.26
N ASN A 238 12.84 -46.48 7.09
CA ASN A 238 13.91 -45.53 6.74
C ASN A 238 13.45 -44.07 6.47
N SER A 239 12.28 -43.65 6.95
CA SER A 239 11.73 -42.30 6.73
C SER A 239 11.94 -41.38 7.94
N SER A 240 12.19 -40.08 7.68
CA SER A 240 12.31 -39.07 8.73
C SER A 240 10.96 -38.86 9.44
N ASN A 241 10.90 -39.17 10.74
CA ASN A 241 9.75 -38.82 11.59
C ASN A 241 9.85 -37.34 12.01
N GLU A 242 9.96 -36.45 11.04
CA GLU A 242 10.11 -35.01 11.28
C GLU A 242 8.75 -34.33 11.54
N PRO A 243 8.72 -33.31 12.40
CA PRO A 243 7.51 -32.51 12.59
C PRO A 243 7.21 -31.68 11.34
N MET A 244 5.94 -31.43 11.06
CA MET A 244 5.53 -30.55 9.97
C MET A 244 5.90 -29.08 10.20
N LEU A 245 5.94 -28.67 11.46
CA LEU A 245 6.36 -27.33 11.88
C LEU A 245 7.06 -27.44 13.24
N LEU A 246 8.27 -26.87 13.34
CA LEU A 246 9.07 -26.87 14.57
C LEU A 246 9.42 -25.43 14.94
N PHE A 247 9.13 -25.05 16.18
CA PHE A 247 9.55 -23.80 16.76
C PHE A 247 10.65 -24.06 17.80
N PRO A 248 11.92 -23.75 17.51
CA PRO A 248 13.00 -23.88 18.46
C PRO A 248 12.91 -22.72 19.47
N ARG A 249 12.36 -22.97 20.67
CA ARG A 249 12.20 -22.00 21.78
C ARG A 249 11.08 -20.96 21.60
N LEU A 250 9.89 -21.40 21.19
CA LEU A 250 8.70 -20.53 21.20
C LEU A 250 8.26 -20.16 22.63
N LEU A 251 8.42 -21.11 23.55
CA LEU A 251 8.09 -20.98 24.96
C LEU A 251 9.34 -20.59 25.76
N SER A 252 9.18 -19.74 26.78
CA SER A 252 10.21 -19.54 27.81
C SER A 252 10.53 -20.87 28.50
N GLU A 253 11.74 -21.05 29.06
CA GLU A 253 12.11 -22.28 29.80
C GLU A 253 11.02 -22.68 30.80
N LEU A 254 10.46 -23.88 30.60
CA LEU A 254 9.36 -24.39 31.41
C LEU A 254 9.91 -25.09 32.67
N PRO A 255 9.30 -24.90 33.84
CA PRO A 255 9.68 -25.66 35.03
C PRO A 255 9.49 -27.16 34.77
N ARG A 256 10.48 -27.99 35.13
CA ARG A 256 10.49 -29.46 34.95
C ARG A 256 9.27 -30.23 35.50
N LYS A 257 8.33 -29.56 36.18
CA LYS A 257 7.13 -30.15 36.83
C LYS A 257 5.86 -29.30 36.70
N ALA A 258 5.82 -28.35 35.75
CA ALA A 258 4.67 -27.49 35.56
C ALA A 258 3.66 -28.14 34.59
N ASN A 259 2.59 -28.73 35.14
CA ASN A 259 1.41 -29.14 34.36
C ASN A 259 0.49 -27.94 34.05
N ALA A 260 1.06 -26.75 33.83
CA ALA A 260 0.29 -25.57 33.45
C ALA A 260 -0.04 -25.63 31.95
N THR A 261 -1.20 -25.10 31.57
CA THR A 261 -1.71 -25.13 30.20
C THR A 261 -0.98 -24.10 29.35
N HIS A 262 0.20 -24.46 28.83
CA HIS A 262 1.04 -23.56 28.04
C HIS A 262 0.60 -23.42 26.58
N LEU A 263 -0.26 -24.33 26.11
CA LEU A 263 -0.68 -24.44 24.73
C LEU A 263 -2.12 -24.95 24.64
N ARG A 264 -2.94 -24.28 23.85
CA ARG A 264 -4.30 -24.71 23.49
C ARG A 264 -4.59 -24.41 22.02
N TYR A 265 -5.17 -25.38 21.33
CA TYR A 265 -5.82 -25.12 20.04
C TYR A 265 -7.16 -24.43 20.26
N SER A 266 -7.51 -23.51 19.36
CA SER A 266 -8.86 -22.96 19.35
C SER A 266 -9.86 -24.05 18.98
N THR A 267 -10.97 -24.11 19.71
CA THR A 267 -12.11 -24.97 19.42
C THR A 267 -13.14 -24.31 18.51
N THR A 268 -12.97 -23.01 18.23
CA THR A 268 -13.89 -22.19 17.41
C THR A 268 -13.25 -21.82 16.07
N ARG A 269 -11.98 -21.38 16.06
CA ARG A 269 -11.25 -20.95 14.86
C ARG A 269 -10.30 -22.03 14.38
N ARG A 270 -10.46 -22.43 13.11
CA ARG A 270 -9.56 -23.39 12.47
C ARG A 270 -8.17 -22.78 12.27
N GLY A 271 -7.13 -23.57 12.52
CA GLY A 271 -5.73 -23.17 12.31
C GLY A 271 -5.17 -22.26 13.41
N GLU A 272 -5.97 -21.86 14.40
CA GLU A 272 -5.51 -20.98 15.48
C GLU A 272 -5.06 -21.78 16.70
N MET A 273 -3.88 -21.45 17.22
CA MET A 273 -3.41 -21.90 18.53
C MET A 273 -2.96 -20.71 19.38
N THR A 274 -3.03 -20.88 20.69
CA THR A 274 -2.59 -19.88 21.64
C THR A 274 -1.53 -20.49 22.56
N VAL A 275 -0.46 -19.74 22.79
CA VAL A 275 0.73 -20.15 23.53
C VAL A 275 1.00 -19.15 24.66
N TYR A 276 1.32 -19.65 25.86
CA TYR A 276 1.63 -18.84 27.02
C TYR A 276 2.95 -19.25 27.68
N GLY A 277 3.89 -18.30 27.79
CA GLY A 277 5.15 -18.45 28.52
C GLY A 277 5.05 -17.96 29.97
N ASN A 278 5.69 -18.64 30.91
CA ASN A 278 5.62 -18.32 32.35
C ASN A 278 6.27 -16.97 32.74
N THR A 279 7.09 -16.41 31.85
CA THR A 279 7.82 -15.15 32.07
C THR A 279 7.09 -13.93 31.52
N ASP A 280 6.17 -14.14 30.59
CA ASP A 280 5.65 -13.06 29.75
C ASP A 280 4.30 -12.59 30.30
N ALA A 281 4.09 -11.27 30.28
CA ALA A 281 2.79 -10.66 30.58
C ALA A 281 1.81 -10.74 29.40
N SER A 282 2.20 -11.42 28.32
CA SER A 282 1.44 -11.55 27.09
C SER A 282 1.18 -13.01 26.74
N ILE A 283 0.11 -13.21 25.98
CA ILE A 283 -0.23 -14.46 25.33
C ILE A 283 0.06 -14.32 23.84
N ARG A 284 0.67 -15.33 23.22
CA ARG A 284 0.93 -15.35 21.78
C ARG A 284 -0.14 -16.16 21.05
N ARG A 285 -0.86 -15.52 20.13
CA ARG A 285 -1.82 -16.14 19.22
C ARG A 285 -1.16 -16.41 17.88
N ILE A 286 -1.23 -17.65 17.40
CA ILE A 286 -0.60 -18.10 16.17
C ILE A 286 -1.68 -18.68 15.26
N ASP A 287 -1.80 -18.10 14.07
CA ASP A 287 -2.65 -18.59 12.99
C ASP A 287 -1.79 -19.36 11.99
N ILE A 288 -2.19 -20.58 11.67
CA ILE A 288 -1.44 -21.54 10.87
C ILE A 288 -2.18 -21.76 9.56
N GLY A 289 -1.51 -21.42 8.47
CA GLY A 289 -1.97 -21.67 7.11
C GLY A 289 -1.52 -23.04 6.61
N LEU A 290 -2.27 -23.55 5.63
CA LEU A 290 -1.92 -24.74 4.86
C LEU A 290 -1.63 -24.29 3.43
N ALA A 291 -0.39 -24.47 2.98
CA ALA A 291 -0.01 -24.24 1.60
C ALA A 291 0.02 -25.57 0.84
N VAL A 292 -0.55 -25.57 -0.37
CA VAL A 292 -0.39 -26.66 -1.32
C VAL A 292 0.71 -26.22 -2.29
N ARG A 293 1.74 -27.06 -2.49
CA ARG A 293 2.74 -26.79 -3.53
C ARG A 293 2.06 -26.64 -4.89
N SER A 294 2.31 -25.53 -5.59
CA SER A 294 1.94 -25.36 -6.99
C SER A 294 2.98 -26.01 -7.90
N ASP A 295 2.53 -26.60 -9.02
CA ASP A 295 3.40 -27.25 -10.01
C ASP A 295 4.44 -26.29 -10.63
N ASP A 296 4.24 -24.96 -10.54
CA ASP A 296 5.13 -23.94 -11.09
C ASP A 296 6.52 -23.87 -10.38
N ASP A 297 6.62 -24.26 -9.11
CA ASP A 297 7.88 -24.25 -8.35
C ASP A 297 8.87 -25.34 -8.81
N VAL A 298 8.37 -26.35 -9.53
CA VAL A 298 9.18 -27.41 -10.13
C VAL A 298 9.92 -26.91 -11.37
N TYR A 299 9.36 -25.91 -12.08
CA TYR A 299 9.93 -25.38 -13.32
C TYR A 299 11.05 -24.36 -13.08
N GLN A 300 10.97 -23.53 -12.04
CA GLN A 300 12.00 -22.51 -11.79
C GLN A 300 13.29 -23.09 -11.19
N ASN A 301 13.21 -24.17 -10.41
CA ASN A 301 14.38 -24.78 -9.78
C ASN A 301 15.25 -25.62 -10.73
N GLN A 302 14.78 -25.92 -11.95
CA GLN A 302 15.61 -26.57 -12.97
C GLN A 302 16.51 -25.58 -13.72
N GLN A 303 16.19 -24.29 -13.74
CA GLN A 303 16.97 -23.28 -14.49
C GLN A 303 18.10 -22.65 -13.67
N ASN A 304 18.08 -22.72 -12.34
CA ASN A 304 19.02 -22.00 -11.48
C ASN A 304 20.19 -22.84 -10.91
N ASN A 305 20.37 -24.09 -11.37
CA ASN A 305 21.51 -24.91 -10.95
C ASN A 305 22.67 -24.83 -11.97
N GLU A 306 23.26 -23.64 -12.12
CA GLU A 306 24.66 -23.52 -12.51
C GLU A 306 25.41 -22.51 -11.61
N ALA A 307 26.39 -23.06 -10.89
CA ALA A 307 27.58 -22.45 -10.32
C ALA A 307 27.47 -21.16 -9.47
N SER A 308 27.52 -21.32 -8.14
CA SER A 308 28.44 -20.52 -7.32
C SER A 308 28.77 -21.20 -5.99
N SER A 309 30.01 -21.65 -5.89
CA SER A 309 30.64 -22.09 -4.66
C SER A 309 31.19 -20.88 -3.90
N SER A 310 30.59 -20.52 -2.77
CA SER A 310 31.34 -19.84 -1.71
C SER A 310 30.75 -20.10 -0.33
N THR A 311 31.65 -20.47 0.56
CA THR A 311 31.43 -20.89 1.94
C THR A 311 31.18 -19.67 2.81
N SER A 312 30.03 -19.58 3.46
CA SER A 312 29.90 -18.90 4.77
C SER A 312 28.65 -19.37 5.51
N GLN A 313 28.88 -19.77 6.75
CA GLN A 313 27.92 -20.43 7.63
C GLN A 313 26.86 -19.43 8.10
N ASN A 314 25.64 -19.60 7.62
CA ASN A 314 24.41 -19.24 8.34
C ASN A 314 23.40 -20.35 8.05
N ARG A 315 23.23 -21.28 8.98
CA ARG A 315 22.23 -22.36 8.87
C ARG A 315 20.83 -21.78 9.09
N PHE A 316 20.32 -21.08 8.08
CA PHE A 316 18.88 -21.09 7.78
C PHE A 316 18.59 -22.39 7.02
N PHE A 317 17.46 -23.01 7.33
CA PHE A 317 17.06 -24.35 6.89
C PHE A 317 17.30 -24.60 5.40
N ASP A 318 18.03 -25.68 5.11
CA ASP A 318 18.39 -26.12 3.76
C ASP A 318 17.19 -26.83 3.10
N PHE A 319 16.61 -26.23 2.08
CA PHE A 319 15.46 -26.73 1.30
C PHE A 319 15.89 -27.65 0.13
N GLN A 320 16.86 -28.54 0.32
CA GLN A 320 17.41 -29.33 -0.80
C GLN A 320 17.33 -30.85 -0.60
N LYS A 321 16.17 -31.42 -0.95
CA LYS A 321 16.02 -32.60 -1.84
C LYS A 321 14.55 -33.00 -1.99
N PRO A 322 14.01 -33.14 -3.22
CA PRO A 322 12.74 -33.83 -3.42
C PRO A 322 12.90 -35.34 -3.17
N PRO A 323 11.91 -36.02 -2.57
CA PRO A 323 11.89 -37.47 -2.52
C PRO A 323 11.70 -38.06 -3.93
N ALA A 324 12.28 -39.25 -4.15
CA ALA A 324 12.40 -39.88 -5.46
C ALA A 324 11.10 -40.46 -6.06
N ASP A 325 9.93 -40.18 -5.47
CA ASP A 325 8.66 -40.80 -5.87
C ASP A 325 7.55 -39.75 -6.09
N PRO A 326 7.15 -39.47 -7.35
CA PRO A 326 6.14 -38.46 -7.69
C PRO A 326 4.70 -38.88 -7.36
N THR A 327 4.49 -40.05 -6.75
CA THR A 327 3.15 -40.49 -6.28
C THR A 327 2.95 -40.30 -4.78
N ALA A 328 3.95 -39.80 -4.04
CA ALA A 328 3.79 -39.41 -2.66
C ALA A 328 2.92 -38.14 -2.56
N ALA A 329 1.71 -38.32 -2.02
CA ALA A 329 0.71 -37.32 -1.62
C ALA A 329 1.16 -35.86 -1.69
N LEU A 330 0.40 -35.00 -2.41
CA LEU A 330 0.54 -33.54 -2.43
C LEU A 330 1.16 -33.03 -1.13
N ASP A 331 2.42 -32.64 -1.17
CA ASP A 331 3.17 -32.16 -0.02
C ASP A 331 2.52 -30.86 0.48
N LYS A 332 1.60 -31.02 1.42
CA LYS A 332 0.96 -29.93 2.14
C LYS A 332 1.93 -29.49 3.24
N TYR A 333 2.37 -28.23 3.21
CA TYR A 333 3.21 -27.68 4.28
C TYR A 333 2.39 -26.71 5.13
N LEU A 334 2.59 -26.81 6.45
CA LEU A 334 2.05 -25.86 7.41
C LEU A 334 3.00 -24.67 7.51
N PHE A 335 2.46 -23.46 7.54
CA PHE A 335 3.22 -22.25 7.76
C PHE A 335 2.50 -21.32 8.72
N VAL A 336 3.24 -20.42 9.39
CA VAL A 336 2.63 -19.40 10.24
C VAL A 336 2.07 -18.29 9.35
N ARG A 337 0.75 -18.15 9.33
CA ARG A 337 0.05 -17.08 8.59
C ARG A 337 0.10 -15.76 9.34
N SER A 338 -0.07 -15.79 10.66
CA SER A 338 0.13 -14.60 11.50
C SER A 338 0.49 -14.99 12.94
N SER A 339 1.24 -14.11 13.61
CA SER A 339 1.56 -14.22 15.04
C SER A 339 1.27 -12.89 15.71
N LYS A 340 0.55 -12.91 16.83
CA LYS A 340 0.12 -11.72 17.57
C LYS A 340 0.34 -11.92 19.05
N ASP A 341 1.10 -11.02 19.66
CA ASP A 341 1.27 -10.97 21.10
C ASP A 341 0.17 -10.07 21.68
N VAL A 342 -0.62 -10.62 22.59
CA VAL A 342 -1.71 -9.92 23.27
C VAL A 342 -1.33 -9.73 24.73
N GLU A 343 -1.23 -8.48 25.15
CA GLU A 343 -1.00 -8.13 26.55
C GLU A 343 -2.22 -8.52 27.40
N MET A 344 -1.95 -9.23 28.51
CA MET A 344 -2.98 -9.62 29.45
C MET A 344 -3.30 -8.43 30.37
N PRO A 345 -4.59 -8.17 30.66
CA PRO A 345 -5.00 -7.00 31.41
C PRO A 345 -4.70 -7.10 32.92
N LEU A 346 -4.48 -8.32 33.43
CA LEU A 346 -4.24 -8.61 34.84
C LEU A 346 -2.96 -9.44 35.00
N ASP A 347 -2.33 -9.35 36.18
CA ASP A 347 -1.03 -9.98 36.47
C ASP A 347 -0.97 -11.49 36.20
N LYS A 348 0.24 -11.95 35.83
CA LYS A 348 0.74 -13.35 35.72
C LYS A 348 -0.34 -14.45 35.80
N LEU A 349 -0.68 -14.96 34.63
CA LEU A 349 -1.58 -16.08 34.39
C LEU A 349 -0.98 -17.41 34.90
N LEU A 350 -1.84 -18.31 35.41
CA LEU A 350 -1.49 -19.70 35.73
C LEU A 350 -1.95 -20.68 34.65
N GLY A 351 -3.08 -20.40 34.00
CA GLY A 351 -3.60 -21.21 32.92
C GLY A 351 -4.74 -20.48 32.20
N PHE A 352 -5.04 -20.94 30.99
CA PHE A 352 -6.15 -20.46 30.18
C PHE A 352 -6.75 -21.57 29.33
N ASP A 353 -7.98 -21.34 28.89
CA ASP A 353 -8.66 -22.15 27.88
C ASP A 353 -9.59 -21.28 27.01
N TYR A 354 -10.06 -21.80 25.88
CA TYR A 354 -11.01 -21.08 25.03
C TYR A 354 -12.46 -21.24 25.53
N ILE A 355 -13.25 -20.18 25.40
CA ILE A 355 -14.71 -20.27 25.58
C ILE A 355 -15.34 -20.62 24.23
N HIS A 356 -16.18 -21.65 24.22
CA HIS A 356 -16.88 -22.11 23.01
C HIS A 356 -18.07 -21.19 22.74
N SER A 357 -17.84 -20.14 21.97
CA SER A 357 -18.93 -19.34 21.42
C SER A 357 -19.28 -19.84 20.00
N GLU A 358 -20.53 -19.70 19.57
CA GLU A 358 -20.97 -20.16 18.25
C GLU A 358 -20.01 -19.68 17.13
N PRO A 359 -19.53 -20.58 16.25
CA PRO A 359 -18.36 -20.37 15.39
C PRO A 359 -18.55 -19.31 14.29
N GLU A 360 -19.79 -18.88 13.99
CA GLU A 360 -20.06 -18.03 12.84
C GLU A 360 -20.07 -16.52 13.15
N LYS A 361 -20.10 -16.11 14.42
CA LYS A 361 -20.31 -14.68 14.77
C LYS A 361 -19.56 -14.17 16.00
N CYS A 362 -18.83 -15.03 16.72
CA CYS A 362 -18.25 -14.63 17.99
C CYS A 362 -16.74 -14.40 17.95
N PRO A 363 -16.25 -13.39 18.68
CA PRO A 363 -14.82 -13.20 18.92
C PRO A 363 -14.17 -14.40 19.58
N VAL A 364 -12.84 -14.46 19.53
CA VAL A 364 -12.09 -15.28 20.46
C VAL A 364 -12.24 -14.72 21.86
N GLU A 365 -12.53 -15.60 22.81
CA GLU A 365 -12.60 -15.29 24.23
C GLU A 365 -11.90 -16.39 25.03
N TYR A 366 -11.17 -15.97 26.06
CA TYR A 366 -10.44 -16.85 26.94
C TYR A 366 -11.08 -16.87 28.31
N ILE A 367 -11.02 -18.04 28.94
CA ILE A 367 -11.11 -18.14 30.39
C ILE A 367 -9.70 -18.22 30.98
N CYS A 368 -9.44 -17.42 32.00
CA CYS A 368 -8.11 -17.22 32.57
C CYS A 368 -8.12 -17.42 34.08
N MET A 369 -7.09 -18.07 34.62
CA MET A 369 -6.87 -18.18 36.07
C MET A 369 -5.60 -17.42 36.49
N ARG A 370 -5.71 -16.54 37.48
CA ARG A 370 -4.59 -15.78 38.05
C ARG A 370 -3.81 -16.60 39.08
N ARG A 371 -2.60 -16.15 39.42
CA ARG A 371 -1.83 -16.68 40.57
C ARG A 371 -2.56 -16.61 41.92
N THR A 372 -3.49 -15.69 42.06
CA THR A 372 -4.35 -15.54 43.25
C THR A 372 -5.46 -16.61 43.32
N GLY A 373 -5.72 -17.32 42.22
CA GLY A 373 -6.83 -18.28 42.09
C GLY A 373 -8.12 -17.68 41.54
N GLN A 374 -8.17 -16.34 41.33
CA GLN A 374 -9.28 -15.66 40.69
C GLN A 374 -9.41 -16.10 39.22
N VAL A 375 -10.63 -16.40 38.80
CA VAL A 375 -10.99 -16.82 37.44
C VAL A 375 -11.77 -15.71 36.75
N TYR A 376 -11.41 -15.36 35.52
CA TYR A 376 -12.03 -14.27 34.76
C TYR A 376 -12.03 -14.55 33.26
N CYS A 377 -12.98 -13.95 32.55
CA CYS A 377 -13.04 -13.96 31.09
C CYS A 377 -12.23 -12.80 30.50
N PHE A 378 -11.50 -13.06 29.42
CA PHE A 378 -10.73 -12.06 28.70
C PHE A 378 -10.96 -12.17 27.20
N ARG A 379 -11.29 -11.04 26.59
CA ARG A 379 -11.44 -10.91 25.14
C ARG A 379 -10.25 -10.16 24.55
N PRO A 380 -9.36 -10.82 23.79
CA PRO A 380 -8.22 -10.18 23.14
C PRO A 380 -8.66 -9.19 22.06
N LYS A 381 -7.85 -8.15 21.81
CA LYS A 381 -8.02 -7.30 20.63
C LYS A 381 -7.72 -8.12 19.37
N GLU A 382 -8.68 -8.18 18.45
CA GLU A 382 -8.53 -8.91 17.19
C GLU A 382 -7.93 -8.02 16.09
N SER A 383 -7.24 -8.66 15.15
CA SER A 383 -6.85 -7.99 13.90
C SER A 383 -8.01 -8.00 12.91
N PRO A 384 -7.97 -7.11 11.91
CA PRO A 384 -8.94 -7.17 10.83
C PRO A 384 -8.92 -8.53 10.12
N GLU A 385 -10.10 -9.06 9.87
CA GLU A 385 -10.34 -10.28 9.10
C GLU A 385 -10.40 -9.98 7.60
N VAL A 386 -10.94 -8.80 7.26
CA VAL A 386 -11.07 -8.32 5.88
C VAL A 386 -10.55 -6.90 5.80
N LEU A 387 -9.85 -6.61 4.69
CA LEU A 387 -9.33 -5.29 4.35
C LEU A 387 -9.60 -5.03 2.86
N ARG A 388 -10.21 -3.88 2.55
CA ARG A 388 -10.54 -3.44 1.19
C ARG A 388 -10.38 -1.94 1.06
N PHE A 389 -9.97 -1.49 -0.12
CA PHE A 389 -10.02 -0.09 -0.52
C PHE A 389 -11.25 0.15 -1.37
N ASP A 390 -11.91 1.29 -1.17
CA ASP A 390 -12.88 1.82 -2.13
C ASP A 390 -12.17 2.73 -3.17
N PRO A 391 -12.88 3.19 -4.22
CA PRO A 391 -12.29 4.09 -5.21
C PRO A 391 -11.86 5.45 -4.64
N LEU A 392 -12.39 5.87 -3.48
CA LEU A 392 -12.02 7.12 -2.80
C LEU A 392 -10.76 6.98 -1.94
N ASN A 393 -10.09 5.82 -2.03
CA ASN A 393 -8.95 5.44 -1.21
C ASN A 393 -9.29 5.32 0.29
N THR A 394 -10.58 5.07 0.60
CA THR A 394 -11.03 4.72 1.94
C THR A 394 -10.61 3.29 2.24
N LEU A 395 -9.81 3.13 3.28
CA LEU A 395 -9.48 1.83 3.82
C LEU A 395 -10.64 1.35 4.71
N THR A 396 -11.36 0.35 4.23
CA THR A 396 -12.37 -0.36 5.02
C THR A 396 -11.74 -1.63 5.58
N PHE A 397 -11.77 -1.78 6.90
CA PHE A 397 -11.32 -3.00 7.54
C PHE A 397 -12.32 -3.44 8.61
N SER A 398 -12.62 -4.73 8.65
CA SER A 398 -13.58 -5.29 9.60
C SER A 398 -12.93 -6.35 10.47
N ASN A 399 -13.34 -6.41 11.73
CA ASN A 399 -13.18 -7.58 12.58
C ASN A 399 -14.54 -8.26 12.78
N ALA A 400 -14.59 -9.36 13.53
CA ALA A 400 -15.81 -10.13 13.77
C ALA A 400 -17.00 -9.29 14.32
N THR A 401 -16.75 -8.11 14.87
CA THR A 401 -17.77 -7.29 15.56
C THR A 401 -17.92 -5.87 15.08
N ASN A 402 -16.91 -5.31 14.41
CA ASN A 402 -16.86 -3.90 14.05
C ASN A 402 -16.30 -3.75 12.63
N VAL A 403 -16.87 -2.79 11.91
CA VAL A 403 -16.33 -2.30 10.64
C VAL A 403 -15.77 -0.91 10.87
N PHE A 404 -14.53 -0.71 10.47
CA PHE A 404 -13.82 0.55 10.57
C PHE A 404 -13.57 1.10 9.18
N PHE A 405 -13.64 2.42 9.07
CA PHE A 405 -13.38 3.17 7.84
C PHE A 405 -12.34 4.22 8.15
N GLU A 406 -11.26 4.23 7.39
CA GLU A 406 -10.26 5.29 7.40
C GLU A 406 -10.23 5.93 6.02
N THR A 407 -10.71 7.17 5.94
CA THR A 407 -10.84 7.93 4.70
C THR A 407 -9.75 9.01 4.66
N PRO A 408 -9.12 9.26 3.50
CA PRO A 408 -8.27 10.42 3.31
C PRO A 408 -9.05 11.69 3.67
N SER A 409 -8.37 12.66 4.27
CA SER A 409 -8.94 13.98 4.49
C SER A 409 -9.10 14.75 3.18
N ASP A 410 -9.98 15.77 3.21
CA ASP A 410 -10.20 16.66 2.07
C ASP A 410 -9.02 17.62 1.82
N GLU A 411 -8.02 17.65 2.72
CA GLU A 411 -6.84 18.53 2.64
C GLU A 411 -5.54 17.71 2.60
N VAL A 412 -4.72 17.83 1.54
CA VAL A 412 -3.36 17.26 1.54
C VAL A 412 -2.49 17.99 2.56
N ARG A 413 -2.00 17.27 3.56
CA ARG A 413 -1.11 17.79 4.61
C ARG A 413 0.35 17.68 4.22
N GLU A 414 1.11 18.75 4.44
CA GLU A 414 2.57 18.68 4.36
C GLU A 414 3.12 17.88 5.54
N VAL A 415 3.85 16.81 5.25
CA VAL A 415 4.55 16.02 6.26
C VAL A 415 5.96 16.56 6.39
N ASP A 416 6.32 17.07 7.57
CA ASP A 416 7.66 17.57 7.82
C ASP A 416 8.62 16.40 8.09
N PHE A 417 9.29 15.94 7.02
CA PHE A 417 10.26 14.85 7.08
C PHE A 417 11.52 15.17 7.89
N LYS A 418 11.76 16.44 8.26
CA LYS A 418 12.96 16.84 9.01
C LYS A 418 12.99 16.29 10.44
N ASN A 419 11.83 16.05 11.05
CA ASN A 419 11.73 15.54 12.42
C ASN A 419 11.72 14.00 12.52
N GLN A 420 11.80 13.26 11.40
CA GLN A 420 11.70 11.78 11.40
C GLN A 420 12.96 11.06 10.91
N ARG A 421 14.00 11.79 10.47
CA ARG A 421 15.27 11.17 10.01
C ARG A 421 16.13 10.58 11.13
N GLU A 422 15.86 10.90 12.40
CA GLU A 422 16.66 10.36 13.52
C GLU A 422 16.29 8.92 13.92
N SER A 423 15.21 8.32 13.39
CA SER A 423 14.73 7.02 13.90
C SER A 423 14.72 5.86 12.89
N VAL A 424 15.32 6.01 11.69
CA VAL A 424 15.22 4.97 10.63
C VAL A 424 16.58 4.49 10.08
N VAL A 425 17.72 4.84 10.71
CA VAL A 425 19.02 4.30 10.28
C VAL A 425 19.64 3.44 11.39
N SER A 426 19.31 2.15 11.39
CA SER A 426 20.21 1.11 11.93
C SER A 426 19.93 -0.25 11.29
N VAL A 427 20.26 -0.40 10.01
CA VAL A 427 20.59 -1.71 9.43
C VAL A 427 21.91 -1.55 8.67
N VAL A 428 22.98 -1.93 9.38
CA VAL A 428 24.32 -2.31 8.89
C VAL A 428 25.23 -1.18 8.35
N SER A 429 26.19 -0.76 9.19
CA SER A 429 27.63 -0.73 8.87
C SER A 429 28.47 -0.57 10.17
N PRO A 430 29.68 -1.15 10.23
CA PRO A 430 30.47 -1.25 11.47
C PRO A 430 31.37 -0.02 11.72
N ASP A 431 31.62 0.22 13.01
CA ASP A 431 32.74 0.93 13.65
C ASP A 431 33.22 2.27 13.08
N VAL A 432 32.93 3.37 13.79
CA VAL A 432 33.95 4.33 14.26
C VAL A 432 33.47 4.96 15.59
N SER A 433 34.27 4.79 16.63
CA SER A 433 34.13 5.40 17.96
C SER A 433 34.50 6.89 17.95
N SER A 434 33.71 7.70 18.65
CA SER A 434 34.22 8.88 19.35
C SER A 434 33.29 9.25 20.51
N ASP A 435 33.88 9.21 21.70
CA ASP A 435 33.33 9.65 22.98
C ASP A 435 32.87 11.12 22.95
N GLU A 436 31.78 11.44 23.66
CA GLU A 436 31.80 12.30 24.88
C GLU A 436 30.38 12.67 25.37
N ASP A 437 30.28 12.75 26.70
CA ASP A 437 29.33 13.45 27.56
C ASP A 437 27.93 12.87 27.91
N GLU A 438 27.87 12.35 29.15
CA GLU A 438 26.64 12.19 29.96
C GLU A 438 26.05 13.54 30.42
N PRO A 439 24.71 13.59 30.58
CA PRO A 439 24.19 14.04 31.86
C PRO A 439 23.00 13.22 32.42
N SER A 440 23.18 12.71 33.64
CA SER A 440 22.26 12.61 34.81
C SER A 440 20.75 12.33 34.62
N PRO A 441 20.16 11.39 35.41
CA PRO A 441 18.80 10.90 35.23
C PRO A 441 17.74 11.82 35.85
N ARG A 442 16.82 12.35 35.02
CA ARG A 442 15.51 12.83 35.48
C ARG A 442 14.41 11.96 34.90
N ALA A 443 13.55 11.51 35.81
CA ALA A 443 12.41 10.59 35.66
C ALA A 443 11.73 10.63 34.27
N ARG A 444 11.90 9.56 33.50
CA ARG A 444 11.09 9.28 32.30
C ARG A 444 9.80 8.61 32.73
N ASN A 445 8.70 9.35 32.62
CA ASN A 445 7.38 8.75 32.43
C ASN A 445 7.41 7.99 31.11
N TYR A 446 7.47 6.67 31.16
CA TYR A 446 7.33 5.81 30.00
C TYR A 446 5.85 5.79 29.58
N SER A 447 5.46 6.74 28.75
CA SER A 447 4.35 6.53 27.82
C SER A 447 4.84 5.55 26.75
N ASN A 448 4.34 4.31 26.81
CA ASN A 448 4.53 3.24 25.85
C ASN A 448 4.03 3.66 24.45
N ASP A 449 4.90 4.28 23.67
CA ASP A 449 4.78 4.33 22.22
C ASP A 449 6.17 4.03 21.64
N SER A 450 6.63 2.80 21.85
CA SER A 450 7.66 2.21 21.00
C SER A 450 7.05 1.87 19.64
N GLN A 451 6.56 2.90 18.94
CA GLN A 451 6.29 2.84 17.52
C GLN A 451 7.66 2.81 16.85
N ILE A 452 7.99 1.64 16.28
CA ILE A 452 8.72 1.59 15.01
C ILE A 452 8.21 2.77 14.18
N GLY A 453 9.08 3.64 13.66
CA GLY A 453 8.76 4.90 12.97
C GLY A 453 7.89 4.73 11.72
N LEU A 454 6.68 4.22 11.91
CA LEU A 454 5.65 3.97 10.93
C LEU A 454 4.83 5.26 10.84
N MET A 455 4.72 5.77 9.62
CA MET A 455 3.87 6.93 9.35
C MET A 455 2.44 6.64 9.82
N LYS A 456 1.77 7.65 10.36
CA LYS A 456 0.35 7.53 10.69
C LYS A 456 -0.40 7.18 9.42
N LEU A 457 -1.25 6.15 9.49
CA LEU A 457 -2.03 5.66 8.36
C LEU A 457 -2.73 6.78 7.59
N ARG A 458 -3.30 7.75 8.31
CA ARG A 458 -3.98 8.90 7.70
C ARG A 458 -3.04 9.79 6.89
N ASP A 459 -1.83 10.04 7.38
CA ASP A 459 -0.84 10.86 6.66
C ASP A 459 -0.38 10.15 5.37
N ILE A 460 -0.36 8.80 5.36
CA ILE A 460 -0.10 8.01 4.14
C ILE A 460 -1.25 8.18 3.14
N LEU A 461 -2.50 8.02 3.59
CA LEU A 461 -3.69 8.15 2.75
C LEU A 461 -3.87 9.57 2.17
N ASP A 462 -3.57 10.59 2.97
CA ASP A 462 -3.65 12.01 2.57
C ASP A 462 -2.64 12.35 1.46
N ASN A 463 -1.46 11.71 1.48
CA ASN A 463 -0.38 11.94 0.52
C ASN A 463 -0.31 10.91 -0.60
N ASP A 464 -1.26 9.97 -0.64
CA ASP A 464 -1.35 9.01 -1.74
C ASP A 464 -1.67 9.73 -3.06
N ILE A 465 -1.09 9.23 -4.15
CA ILE A 465 -1.22 9.86 -5.47
C ILE A 465 -2.68 9.88 -5.96
N SER A 466 -3.51 8.89 -5.62
CA SER A 466 -4.92 8.88 -5.99
C SER A 466 -5.69 10.03 -5.33
N THR A 467 -5.40 10.31 -4.04
CA THR A 467 -5.93 11.45 -3.30
C THR A 467 -5.46 12.77 -3.92
N ILE A 468 -4.18 12.87 -4.26
CA ILE A 468 -3.59 14.07 -4.90
C ILE A 468 -4.23 14.33 -6.26
N ILE A 469 -4.39 13.30 -7.11
CA ILE A 469 -5.03 13.43 -8.43
C ILE A 469 -6.46 13.96 -8.28
N ARG A 470 -7.23 13.40 -7.34
CA ARG A 470 -8.60 13.84 -7.07
C ARG A 470 -8.65 15.29 -6.62
N GLN A 471 -7.82 15.68 -5.64
CA GLN A 471 -7.77 17.07 -5.16
C GLN A 471 -7.30 18.05 -6.25
N ARG A 472 -6.35 17.66 -7.10
CA ARG A 472 -5.95 18.45 -8.27
C ARG A 472 -7.12 18.65 -9.23
N ALA A 473 -7.88 17.60 -9.53
CA ALA A 473 -9.07 17.70 -10.38
C ALA A 473 -10.14 18.63 -9.78
N VAL A 474 -10.39 18.56 -8.47
CA VAL A 474 -11.30 19.46 -7.74
C VAL A 474 -10.81 20.91 -7.80
N ALA A 475 -9.50 21.14 -7.69
CA ALA A 475 -8.89 22.46 -7.83
C ALA A 475 -8.93 23.02 -9.26
N GLY A 476 -9.41 22.24 -10.24
CA GLY A 476 -9.48 22.64 -11.66
C GLY A 476 -8.19 22.42 -12.44
N TYR A 477 -7.26 21.60 -11.93
CA TYR A 477 -6.07 21.19 -12.68
C TYR A 477 -6.46 20.35 -13.89
N GLY A 478 -6.09 20.81 -15.08
CA GLY A 478 -6.54 20.22 -16.33
C GLY A 478 -5.67 20.60 -17.53
N LEU A 479 -6.27 20.75 -18.71
CA LEU A 479 -5.55 21.10 -19.95
C LEU A 479 -5.37 22.61 -20.14
N ASP A 480 -5.98 23.46 -19.31
CA ASP A 480 -5.78 24.91 -19.41
C ASP A 480 -4.48 25.35 -18.73
N THR A 481 -3.52 25.79 -19.53
CA THR A 481 -2.19 26.19 -19.06
C THR A 481 -2.23 27.44 -18.18
N ALA A 482 -3.19 28.35 -18.41
CA ALA A 482 -3.34 29.58 -17.63
C ALA A 482 -3.82 29.28 -16.21
N THR A 483 -4.88 28.47 -16.07
CA THR A 483 -5.37 27.98 -14.78
C THR A 483 -4.29 27.21 -14.03
N ASN A 484 -3.61 26.25 -14.67
CA ASN A 484 -2.54 25.47 -14.04
C ASN A 484 -1.40 26.35 -13.51
N LYS A 485 -1.01 27.39 -14.27
CA LYS A 485 0.04 28.33 -13.84
C LYS A 485 -0.36 29.14 -12.61
N SER A 486 -1.65 29.39 -12.40
CA SER A 486 -2.16 30.05 -11.19
C SER A 486 -2.14 29.10 -9.98
N LEU A 487 -2.56 27.84 -10.17
CA LEU A 487 -2.58 26.81 -9.14
C LEU A 487 -1.18 26.46 -8.63
N LEU A 488 -0.22 26.30 -9.55
CA LEU A 488 1.19 25.96 -9.25
C LEU A 488 1.98 27.08 -8.55
N LYS A 489 1.33 28.19 -8.18
CA LYS A 489 1.88 29.21 -7.26
C LYS A 489 1.55 28.91 -5.80
N GLY A 490 0.70 27.93 -5.51
CA GLY A 490 0.35 27.51 -4.16
C GLY A 490 1.58 27.07 -3.35
N HIS A 491 1.46 27.14 -2.02
CA HIS A 491 2.55 26.83 -1.09
C HIS A 491 2.65 25.34 -0.75
N ASN A 492 1.64 24.52 -1.07
CA ASN A 492 1.64 23.08 -0.76
C ASN A 492 2.55 22.32 -1.72
N HIS A 493 3.73 21.92 -1.25
CA HIS A 493 4.76 21.25 -2.03
C HIS A 493 4.41 19.82 -2.45
N ASN A 494 3.57 19.13 -1.67
CA ASN A 494 3.11 17.77 -1.98
C ASN A 494 2.07 17.80 -3.12
N MET A 495 1.15 18.77 -3.07
CA MET A 495 0.15 18.96 -4.12
C MET A 495 0.77 19.54 -5.40
N TRP A 496 1.69 20.50 -5.26
CA TRP A 496 2.32 21.26 -6.36
C TRP A 496 3.86 21.18 -6.38
N PRO A 497 4.42 20.00 -6.70
CA PRO A 497 5.86 19.84 -6.86
C PRO A 497 6.50 20.83 -7.84
N ALA A 498 7.75 21.22 -7.55
CA ALA A 498 8.50 22.19 -8.36
C ALA A 498 8.68 21.76 -9.83
N HIS A 499 8.86 20.46 -10.08
CA HIS A 499 9.03 19.93 -11.43
C HIS A 499 7.77 20.16 -12.29
N LEU A 500 6.56 19.98 -11.75
CA LEU A 500 5.31 20.27 -12.47
C LEU A 500 5.21 21.74 -12.87
N LYS A 501 5.62 22.65 -11.97
CA LYS A 501 5.66 24.09 -12.26
C LYS A 501 6.58 24.40 -13.44
N ASN A 502 7.72 23.72 -13.56
CA ASN A 502 8.65 23.91 -14.66
C ASN A 502 8.12 23.30 -15.97
N THR A 503 7.53 22.11 -15.91
CA THR A 503 6.87 21.47 -17.06
C THR A 503 5.75 22.34 -17.63
N TRP A 504 4.82 22.84 -16.80
CA TRP A 504 3.73 23.69 -17.29
C TRP A 504 4.17 25.07 -17.79
N LYS A 505 5.27 25.63 -17.25
CA LYS A 505 5.89 26.83 -17.84
C LYS A 505 6.38 26.56 -19.26
N TRP A 506 6.99 25.40 -19.49
CA TRP A 506 7.42 25.00 -20.83
C TRP A 506 6.22 24.74 -21.76
N ILE A 507 5.20 23.99 -21.33
CA ILE A 507 3.99 23.72 -22.12
C ILE A 507 3.27 25.03 -22.49
N SER A 508 3.14 25.97 -21.54
CA SER A 508 2.53 27.28 -21.80
C SER A 508 3.32 28.08 -22.86
N ARG A 509 4.64 27.96 -22.87
CA ARG A 509 5.49 28.60 -23.89
C ARG A 509 5.33 27.91 -25.25
N ALA A 510 5.38 26.58 -25.29
CA ALA A 510 5.19 25.80 -26.50
C ALA A 510 3.79 26.04 -27.11
N GLN A 511 2.77 26.13 -26.27
CA GLN A 511 1.40 26.46 -26.68
C GLN A 511 1.32 27.85 -27.31
N LYS A 512 1.99 28.85 -26.71
CA LYS A 512 2.03 30.19 -27.30
C LYS A 512 2.69 30.16 -28.69
N ALA A 513 3.80 29.44 -28.83
CA ALA A 513 4.49 29.29 -30.11
C ALA A 513 3.63 28.58 -31.18
N ASP A 514 2.87 27.56 -30.78
CA ASP A 514 1.92 26.86 -31.68
C ASP A 514 0.75 27.77 -32.11
N ILE A 515 0.18 28.54 -31.17
CA ILE A 515 -0.92 29.50 -31.45
C ILE A 515 -0.45 30.62 -32.38
N ASP A 516 0.72 31.20 -32.09
CA ASP A 516 1.32 32.27 -32.90
C ASP A 516 1.81 31.75 -34.26
N ARG A 517 1.83 30.42 -34.46
CA ARG A 517 2.39 29.71 -35.63
C ARG A 517 3.88 30.01 -35.87
N SER A 518 4.60 30.41 -34.82
CA SER A 518 5.99 30.87 -34.87
C SER A 518 7.01 29.80 -35.25
N VAL A 519 6.64 28.55 -35.01
CA VAL A 519 7.49 27.36 -35.22
C VAL A 519 6.93 26.45 -36.32
N VAL A 520 6.07 27.00 -37.18
CA VAL A 520 5.43 26.29 -38.28
C VAL A 520 5.92 26.87 -39.60
N SER A 521 6.37 26.00 -40.50
CA SER A 521 6.80 26.36 -41.86
C SER A 521 5.94 25.63 -42.89
N GLU A 522 6.13 25.90 -44.18
CA GLU A 522 5.46 25.16 -45.26
C GLU A 522 5.79 23.65 -45.24
N PHE A 523 6.95 23.28 -44.70
CA PHE A 523 7.48 21.92 -44.75
C PHE A 523 7.31 21.16 -43.42
N PHE A 524 7.31 21.86 -42.29
CA PHE A 524 7.38 21.26 -40.95
C PHE A 524 6.50 21.98 -39.92
N ASP A 525 5.87 21.21 -39.02
CA ASP A 525 5.19 21.72 -37.81
C ASP A 525 5.99 21.30 -36.55
N LEU A 526 6.74 22.25 -35.98
CA LEU A 526 7.58 22.04 -34.78
C LEU A 526 6.85 22.41 -33.48
N GLY A 527 5.50 22.48 -33.50
CA GLY A 527 4.71 22.73 -32.30
C GLY A 527 4.96 21.68 -31.22
N TYR A 528 5.28 22.10 -29.99
CA TYR A 528 5.60 21.20 -28.87
C TYR A 528 6.82 20.28 -29.08
N GLU A 529 7.70 20.59 -30.03
CA GLU A 529 8.96 19.86 -30.21
C GLU A 529 9.99 20.12 -29.10
N GLY A 530 10.81 19.12 -28.85
CA GLY A 530 11.88 19.15 -27.85
C GLY A 530 13.20 19.64 -28.42
N ILE A 531 14.14 20.00 -27.54
CA ILE A 531 15.50 20.40 -27.94
C ILE A 531 16.20 19.30 -28.73
N LEU A 532 15.99 18.02 -28.38
CA LEU A 532 16.67 16.89 -29.02
C LEU A 532 16.29 16.78 -30.50
N ASP A 533 15.00 16.76 -30.79
CA ASP A 533 14.50 16.55 -32.15
C ASP A 533 14.77 17.78 -33.02
N VAL A 534 14.64 19.00 -32.46
CA VAL A 534 15.05 20.24 -33.14
C VAL A 534 16.55 20.24 -33.47
N TRP A 535 17.40 19.73 -32.58
CA TRP A 535 18.85 19.66 -32.78
C TRP A 535 19.27 18.59 -33.80
N GLN A 536 18.57 17.46 -33.81
CA GLN A 536 18.82 16.34 -34.73
C GLN A 536 18.31 16.62 -36.15
N GLY A 537 17.43 17.61 -36.33
CA GLY A 537 16.95 18.04 -37.65
C GLY A 537 15.92 17.10 -38.23
N VAL A 538 15.96 16.84 -39.55
CA VAL A 538 14.93 16.01 -40.21
C VAL A 538 14.91 14.61 -39.61
N GLN A 539 16.08 14.06 -39.24
CA GLN A 539 16.19 12.73 -38.63
C GLN A 539 15.40 12.59 -37.33
N GLY A 540 15.31 13.65 -36.52
CA GLY A 540 14.53 13.67 -35.28
C GLY A 540 13.01 13.67 -35.52
N LEU A 541 12.57 14.15 -36.69
CA LEU A 541 11.16 14.26 -37.06
C LEU A 541 10.62 13.02 -37.79
N VAL A 542 11.48 12.12 -38.27
CA VAL A 542 11.09 10.94 -39.08
C VAL A 542 10.15 10.00 -38.32
N LEU A 543 10.31 9.87 -37.00
CA LEU A 543 9.46 9.00 -36.17
C LEU A 543 8.06 9.59 -35.93
N GLN A 544 7.79 10.82 -36.38
CA GLN A 544 6.59 11.59 -36.06
C GLN A 544 5.77 11.89 -37.32
N GLN A 545 4.99 10.88 -37.75
CA GLN A 545 4.37 10.80 -39.08
C GLN A 545 3.56 12.03 -39.52
N ASN A 546 2.97 12.80 -38.59
CA ASN A 546 2.09 13.93 -38.90
C ASN A 546 2.76 15.32 -38.79
N ARG A 547 4.09 15.38 -38.55
CA ARG A 547 4.83 16.66 -38.44
C ARG A 547 5.47 17.12 -39.73
N LEU A 548 5.72 16.19 -40.64
CA LEU A 548 6.18 16.46 -42.01
C LEU A 548 4.96 16.81 -42.88
N LEU A 549 4.77 18.09 -43.17
CA LEU A 549 3.70 18.54 -44.06
C LEU A 549 3.95 18.12 -45.52
N LYS A 550 5.23 17.93 -45.88
CA LYS A 550 5.67 17.33 -47.16
C LYS A 550 6.66 16.20 -46.86
N LYS A 551 6.44 15.03 -47.48
CA LYS A 551 7.18 13.78 -47.18
C LYS A 551 8.65 13.77 -47.65
N ASP A 552 9.03 14.62 -48.60
CA ASP A 552 10.37 14.63 -49.22
C ASP A 552 11.28 15.76 -48.71
N ALA A 553 11.12 16.18 -47.45
CA ALA A 553 11.83 17.34 -46.92
C ALA A 553 13.32 17.01 -46.61
N THR A 554 14.23 17.87 -47.07
CA THR A 554 15.68 17.72 -46.92
C THR A 554 16.25 18.53 -45.74
N GLU A 555 17.42 18.12 -45.24
CA GLU A 555 18.12 18.82 -44.14
C GLU A 555 18.42 20.31 -44.48
N SER A 556 18.69 20.60 -45.76
CA SER A 556 18.91 21.98 -46.24
C SER A 556 17.64 22.83 -46.14
N GLN A 557 16.49 22.25 -46.51
CA GLN A 557 15.20 22.93 -46.39
C GLN A 557 14.82 23.16 -44.92
N PHE A 558 15.16 22.22 -44.03
CA PHE A 558 14.99 22.40 -42.59
C PHE A 558 15.81 23.56 -42.06
N ALA A 559 17.10 23.63 -42.41
CA ALA A 559 17.97 24.74 -42.01
C ALA A 559 17.48 26.10 -42.54
N GLN A 560 17.03 26.16 -43.80
CA GLN A 560 16.47 27.38 -44.41
C GLN A 560 15.16 27.81 -43.75
N ALA A 561 14.28 26.88 -43.42
CA ALA A 561 13.01 27.17 -42.75
C ALA A 561 13.24 27.75 -41.34
N ILE A 562 14.18 27.18 -40.57
CA ILE A 562 14.55 27.72 -39.25
C ILE A 562 15.20 29.08 -39.40
N GLN A 563 16.11 29.26 -40.35
CA GLN A 563 16.75 30.55 -40.59
C GLN A 563 15.70 31.63 -40.88
N LEU A 564 14.75 31.34 -41.78
CA LEU A 564 13.67 32.27 -42.10
C LEU A 564 12.83 32.60 -40.87
N ALA A 565 12.42 31.61 -40.08
CA ALA A 565 11.64 31.83 -38.84
C ALA A 565 12.42 32.66 -37.81
N MET A 566 13.74 32.41 -37.67
CA MET A 566 14.61 33.20 -36.79
C MET A 566 14.72 34.65 -37.26
N GLU A 567 14.84 34.90 -38.57
CA GLU A 567 15.01 36.24 -39.11
C GLU A 567 13.70 37.06 -39.12
N THR A 568 12.54 36.43 -39.33
CA THR A 568 11.25 37.12 -39.42
C THR A 568 10.64 37.44 -38.05
N GLU A 569 10.75 36.52 -37.09
CA GLU A 569 10.05 36.67 -35.81
C GLU A 569 10.94 37.13 -34.67
N PHE A 570 12.24 36.83 -34.72
CA PHE A 570 13.16 37.13 -33.63
C PHE A 570 13.95 38.40 -33.94
N THR A 571 13.28 39.55 -33.78
CA THR A 571 13.85 40.90 -33.96
C THR A 571 15.11 41.20 -33.12
N ARG A 572 15.40 40.39 -32.10
CA ARG A 572 16.58 40.56 -31.23
C ARG A 572 17.53 39.37 -31.40
N LYS A 573 18.81 39.64 -31.64
CA LYS A 573 19.85 38.62 -31.76
C LYS A 573 20.00 37.85 -30.43
N ILE A 574 19.62 36.57 -30.43
CA ILE A 574 19.87 35.64 -29.34
C ILE A 574 21.38 35.44 -29.22
N TYR A 575 21.91 35.59 -28.01
CA TYR A 575 23.34 35.48 -27.77
C TYR A 575 23.82 34.01 -27.81
N ILE A 576 24.91 33.80 -28.55
CA ILE A 576 25.73 32.58 -28.61
C ILE A 576 27.21 32.99 -28.56
N SER A 577 28.07 32.12 -28.02
CA SER A 577 29.50 32.40 -27.94
C SER A 577 30.13 32.58 -29.32
N ALA A 578 31.14 33.45 -29.42
CA ALA A 578 31.92 33.62 -30.65
C ALA A 578 32.57 32.30 -31.12
N SER A 579 32.88 31.38 -30.20
CA SER A 579 33.45 30.06 -30.50
C SER A 579 32.51 29.14 -31.28
N VAL A 580 31.19 29.37 -31.19
CA VAL A 580 30.15 28.58 -31.88
C VAL A 580 29.35 29.40 -32.89
N ALA A 581 29.70 30.69 -33.05
CA ALA A 581 29.12 31.55 -34.07
C ALA A 581 29.66 31.13 -35.45
N GLY A 582 28.76 30.93 -36.43
CA GLY A 582 29.10 30.53 -37.79
C GLY A 582 29.10 29.01 -38.05
N THR A 583 28.71 28.17 -37.08
CA THR A 583 28.53 26.74 -37.36
C THR A 583 27.32 26.49 -38.26
N LYS A 584 27.29 25.35 -38.96
CA LYS A 584 26.16 24.95 -39.82
C LYS A 584 24.83 24.89 -39.05
N LYS A 585 24.89 24.60 -37.74
CA LYS A 585 23.73 24.49 -36.85
C LYS A 585 23.43 25.76 -36.03
N GLN A 586 23.98 26.91 -36.41
CA GLN A 586 23.81 28.16 -35.65
C GLN A 586 22.34 28.51 -35.40
N PHE A 587 21.49 28.48 -36.43
CA PHE A 587 20.07 28.83 -36.28
C PHE A 587 19.28 27.75 -35.54
N GLN A 588 19.63 26.47 -35.70
CA GLN A 588 19.07 25.37 -34.90
C GLN A 588 19.37 25.56 -33.40
N ARG A 589 20.60 25.97 -33.07
CA ARG A 589 21.03 26.29 -31.69
C ARG A 589 20.24 27.44 -31.10
N GLN A 590 20.00 28.50 -31.88
CA GLN A 590 19.18 29.64 -31.46
C GLN A 590 17.72 29.24 -31.22
N LEU A 591 17.15 28.40 -32.08
CA LEU A 591 15.81 27.84 -31.88
C LEU A 591 15.77 26.94 -30.63
N CYS A 592 16.80 26.13 -30.37
CA CYS A 592 16.89 25.33 -29.14
C CYS A 592 16.93 26.21 -27.88
N LEU A 593 17.64 27.35 -27.91
CA LEU A 593 17.63 28.34 -26.82
C LEU A 593 16.24 28.95 -26.62
N TYR A 594 15.50 29.17 -27.71
CA TYR A 594 14.11 29.59 -27.65
C TYR A 594 13.20 28.52 -27.02
N VAL A 595 13.33 27.26 -27.41
CA VAL A 595 12.56 26.14 -26.84
C VAL A 595 12.89 25.97 -25.34
N ALA A 596 14.16 26.11 -24.97
CA ALA A 596 14.60 26.11 -23.57
C ALA A 596 14.05 27.30 -22.76
N GLY A 597 13.62 28.36 -23.45
CA GLY A 597 13.27 29.65 -22.88
C GLY A 597 14.46 30.37 -22.25
N TRP A 598 15.63 30.21 -22.85
CA TRP A 598 16.91 30.85 -22.54
C TRP A 598 17.38 31.77 -23.70
N ASP A 599 16.42 32.34 -24.41
CA ASP A 599 16.54 33.19 -25.60
C ASP A 599 17.00 34.63 -25.31
N PHE A 600 17.85 34.82 -24.32
CA PHE A 600 18.25 36.17 -23.91
C PHE A 600 19.21 36.82 -24.92
N SER A 601 18.94 38.07 -25.27
CA SER A 601 19.95 39.01 -25.74
C SER A 601 20.73 39.56 -24.54
N TYR A 602 21.89 40.19 -24.78
CA TYR A 602 22.68 40.83 -23.72
C TYR A 602 21.86 41.81 -22.86
N ASP A 603 21.11 42.72 -23.49
CA ASP A 603 20.32 43.73 -22.75
C ASP A 603 19.20 43.10 -21.91
N ARG A 604 18.53 42.07 -22.44
CA ARG A 604 17.44 41.39 -21.74
C ARG A 604 17.97 40.60 -20.55
N LEU A 605 19.13 39.96 -20.71
CA LEU A 605 19.77 39.28 -19.60
C LEU A 605 20.10 40.26 -18.48
N GLU A 606 20.73 41.40 -18.81
CA GLU A 606 21.11 42.39 -17.78
C GLU A 606 19.89 42.84 -16.98
N SER A 607 18.74 43.04 -17.65
CA SER A 607 17.47 43.31 -16.97
C SER A 607 17.03 42.16 -16.04
N GLU A 608 17.23 40.89 -16.41
CA GLU A 608 16.91 39.74 -15.55
C GLU A 608 17.91 39.58 -14.39
N ILE A 609 19.19 39.88 -14.59
CA ILE A 609 20.22 39.91 -13.53
C ILE A 609 19.85 40.98 -12.50
N GLN A 610 19.53 42.21 -12.94
CA GLN A 610 19.10 43.29 -12.05
C GLN A 610 17.81 42.93 -11.29
N LYS A 611 16.87 42.22 -11.94
CA LYS A 611 15.68 41.70 -11.25
C LYS A 611 16.04 40.67 -10.18
N ALA A 612 16.97 39.76 -10.44
CA ALA A 612 17.45 38.80 -9.45
C ALA A 612 18.14 39.51 -8.26
N GLU A 613 18.96 40.52 -8.53
CA GLU A 613 19.57 41.38 -7.50
C GLU A 613 18.50 42.07 -6.64
N SER A 614 17.43 42.60 -7.25
CA SER A 614 16.33 43.25 -6.52
C SER A 614 15.56 42.30 -5.59
N LYS A 615 15.57 40.99 -5.89
CA LYS A 615 14.97 39.93 -5.07
C LYS A 615 15.92 39.40 -4.00
N GLY A 616 17.18 39.85 -3.98
CA GLY A 616 18.22 39.36 -3.08
C GLY A 616 18.86 38.04 -3.51
N GLU A 617 18.58 37.54 -4.73
CA GLU A 617 19.15 36.31 -5.30
C GLU A 617 20.53 36.58 -5.95
N TYR A 618 21.47 37.13 -5.17
CA TYR A 618 22.79 37.55 -5.66
C TYR A 618 23.65 36.39 -6.18
N GLU A 619 23.53 35.20 -5.58
CA GLU A 619 24.26 33.98 -5.95
C GLU A 619 23.90 33.57 -7.39
N LYS A 620 22.59 33.61 -7.71
CA LYS A 620 22.06 33.31 -9.04
C LYS A 620 22.41 34.40 -10.05
N ALA A 621 22.31 35.67 -9.66
CA ALA A 621 22.67 36.82 -10.50
C ALA A 621 24.14 36.73 -10.95
N ALA A 622 25.04 36.39 -10.03
CA ALA A 622 26.46 36.17 -10.32
C ALA A 622 26.69 34.97 -11.24
N GLY A 623 26.02 33.83 -10.99
CA GLY A 623 26.09 32.66 -11.85
C GLY A 623 25.63 32.96 -13.28
N TRP A 624 24.51 33.65 -13.43
CA TRP A 624 23.98 34.05 -14.74
C TRP A 624 24.93 34.98 -15.49
N ALA A 625 25.62 35.91 -14.81
CA ALA A 625 26.63 36.77 -15.43
C ALA A 625 27.83 35.96 -15.97
N VAL A 626 28.33 34.99 -15.19
CA VAL A 626 29.40 34.07 -15.62
C VAL A 626 28.94 33.20 -16.79
N PHE A 627 27.72 32.67 -16.75
CA PHE A 627 27.10 31.86 -17.83
C PHE A 627 26.83 32.64 -19.13
N HIS A 628 27.22 33.92 -19.20
CA HIS A 628 27.20 34.73 -20.41
C HIS A 628 28.57 35.34 -20.74
N GLY A 629 29.64 34.85 -20.12
CA GLY A 629 31.01 35.29 -20.39
C GLY A 629 31.38 36.64 -19.76
N ASN A 630 30.58 37.18 -18.84
CA ASN A 630 30.87 38.44 -18.16
C ASN A 630 31.18 38.23 -16.67
N VAL A 631 32.42 37.82 -16.40
CA VAL A 631 32.90 37.56 -15.03
C VAL A 631 33.01 38.87 -14.22
N GLU A 632 33.30 40.00 -14.87
CA GLU A 632 33.36 41.31 -14.21
C GLU A 632 31.99 41.72 -13.64
N ARG A 633 30.90 41.50 -14.39
CA ARG A 633 29.55 41.76 -13.89
C ARG A 633 29.19 40.86 -12.71
N ALA A 634 29.66 39.62 -12.70
CA ALA A 634 29.44 38.70 -11.58
C ALA A 634 30.10 39.21 -10.27
N VAL A 635 31.31 39.77 -10.36
CA VAL A 635 31.98 40.45 -9.25
C VAL A 635 31.14 41.63 -8.77
N GLN A 636 30.64 42.47 -9.68
CA GLN A 636 29.79 43.61 -9.31
C GLN A 636 28.51 43.18 -8.59
N CYS A 637 27.85 42.11 -9.04
CA CYS A 637 26.66 41.55 -8.38
C CYS A 637 26.95 41.19 -6.91
N LEU A 638 28.05 40.48 -6.67
CA LEU A 638 28.41 39.97 -5.35
C LEU A 638 28.95 41.06 -4.43
N ALA A 639 29.71 42.02 -4.96
CA ALA A 639 30.20 43.18 -4.23
C ALA A 639 29.05 44.09 -3.74
N GLY A 640 27.95 44.16 -4.49
CA GLY A 640 26.73 44.89 -4.13
C GLY A 640 25.84 44.20 -3.09
N SER A 641 26.15 42.96 -2.70
CA SER A 641 25.42 42.23 -1.66
C SER A 641 25.74 42.73 -0.26
N LYS A 642 24.73 42.75 0.62
CA LYS A 642 24.89 43.05 2.06
C LYS A 642 25.51 41.91 2.86
N LYS A 643 25.60 40.70 2.30
CA LYS A 643 26.14 39.52 2.98
C LYS A 643 27.67 39.49 2.88
N GLU A 644 28.35 39.44 4.03
CA GLU A 644 29.82 39.37 4.12
C GLU A 644 30.41 38.23 3.26
N ARG A 645 29.82 37.02 3.34
CA ARG A 645 30.23 35.84 2.55
C ARG A 645 30.25 36.11 1.05
N HIS A 646 29.29 36.89 0.53
CA HIS A 646 29.23 37.20 -0.91
C HIS A 646 30.35 38.15 -1.32
N ARG A 647 30.70 39.11 -0.46
CA ARG A 647 31.78 40.06 -0.72
C ARG A 647 33.14 39.37 -0.71
N ILE A 648 33.35 38.42 0.20
CA ILE A 648 34.55 37.57 0.21
C ILE A 648 34.66 36.74 -1.08
N ILE A 649 33.56 36.10 -1.50
CA ILE A 649 33.52 35.33 -2.76
C ILE A 649 33.75 36.25 -3.96
N SER A 650 33.23 37.48 -3.95
CA SER A 650 33.50 38.50 -4.97
C SER A 650 34.99 38.77 -5.11
N THR A 651 35.71 38.94 -4.00
CA THR A 651 37.16 39.16 -3.99
C THR A 651 37.91 37.95 -4.55
N ALA A 652 37.49 36.72 -4.22
CA ALA A 652 38.07 35.51 -4.78
C ALA A 652 37.89 35.44 -6.31
N ILE A 653 36.69 35.75 -6.82
CA ILE A 653 36.41 35.77 -8.26
C ILE A 653 37.20 36.89 -8.96
N SER A 654 37.37 38.07 -8.33
CA SER A 654 38.25 39.13 -8.87
C SER A 654 39.71 38.70 -8.98
N GLY A 655 40.20 37.86 -8.06
CA GLY A 655 41.55 37.30 -8.11
C GLY A 655 41.82 36.53 -9.41
N TYR A 656 40.83 35.80 -9.94
CA TYR A 656 40.93 35.12 -11.23
C TYR A 656 41.13 36.09 -12.41
N LEU A 657 40.33 37.16 -12.49
CA LEU A 657 40.43 38.18 -13.55
C LEU A 657 41.83 38.83 -13.59
N SER A 658 42.46 39.00 -12.42
CA SER A 658 43.81 39.59 -12.31
C SER A 658 44.96 38.62 -12.65
N GLN A 659 44.71 37.31 -12.62
CA GLN A 659 45.73 36.27 -12.79
C GLN A 659 45.63 35.49 -14.12
N SER A 660 44.78 35.94 -15.06
CA SER A 660 44.49 35.20 -16.31
C SER A 660 45.69 35.02 -17.26
N THR A 661 46.88 35.54 -16.91
CA THR A 661 48.09 35.47 -17.75
C THR A 661 49.19 34.54 -17.22
N ASN A 662 49.10 34.00 -16.00
CA ASN A 662 50.07 33.01 -15.50
C ASN A 662 49.40 31.94 -14.62
N ALA A 663 49.34 30.72 -15.15
CA ALA A 663 48.74 29.54 -14.53
C ALA A 663 49.48 29.09 -13.26
N ASN A 664 49.02 29.52 -12.08
CA ASN A 664 49.40 28.92 -10.81
C ASN A 664 48.44 27.78 -10.45
N SER A 665 48.95 26.54 -10.43
CA SER A 665 48.21 25.33 -10.03
C SER A 665 47.65 25.41 -8.60
N SER A 666 48.35 26.09 -7.69
CA SER A 666 47.96 26.26 -6.29
C SER A 666 46.62 27.00 -6.13
N TRP A 667 46.38 28.05 -6.92
CA TRP A 667 45.12 28.80 -6.90
C TRP A 667 43.95 27.98 -7.44
N ARG A 668 44.17 27.22 -8.54
CA ARG A 668 43.15 26.32 -9.10
C ARG A 668 42.74 25.21 -8.13
N GLU A 669 43.70 24.67 -7.38
CA GLU A 669 43.43 23.65 -6.37
C GLU A 669 42.63 24.19 -5.19
N GLN A 670 42.91 25.43 -4.77
CA GLN A 670 42.09 26.13 -3.78
C GLN A 670 40.66 26.39 -4.28
N CYS A 671 40.49 26.78 -5.54
CA CYS A 671 39.16 26.94 -6.15
C CYS A 671 38.38 25.62 -6.22
N ARG A 672 39.03 24.49 -6.52
CA ARG A 672 38.38 23.15 -6.51
C ARG A 672 37.90 22.75 -5.12
N ARG A 673 38.76 22.94 -4.11
CA ARG A 673 38.41 22.67 -2.71
C ARG A 673 37.29 23.58 -2.22
N LEU A 674 37.33 24.86 -2.58
CA LEU A 674 36.24 25.80 -2.28
C LEU A 674 34.95 25.39 -3.01
N ALA A 675 35.00 24.92 -4.25
CA ALA A 675 33.83 24.45 -4.97
C ALA A 675 33.14 23.28 -4.25
N SER A 676 33.87 22.33 -3.66
CA SER A 676 33.25 21.21 -2.93
C SER A 676 32.72 21.57 -1.55
N GLU A 677 33.28 22.59 -0.89
CA GLU A 677 32.89 23.05 0.46
C GLU A 677 31.69 24.03 0.45
N LEU A 678 31.20 24.47 -0.71
CA LEU A 678 30.12 25.46 -0.82
C LEU A 678 28.73 24.82 -0.97
N ASP A 679 27.78 25.27 -0.14
CA ASP A 679 26.40 24.75 -0.13
C ASP A 679 25.60 25.13 -1.39
N ASN A 680 25.88 26.29 -1.98
CA ASN A 680 25.09 26.85 -3.08
C ASN A 680 25.60 26.38 -4.46
N ALA A 681 24.71 25.79 -5.24
CA ALA A 681 24.96 25.26 -6.59
C ALA A 681 25.62 26.28 -7.54
N TYR A 682 25.20 27.54 -7.52
CA TYR A 682 25.74 28.57 -8.40
C TYR A 682 27.20 28.88 -8.10
N PHE A 683 27.59 28.92 -6.82
CA PHE A 683 28.98 29.15 -6.48
C PHE A 683 29.87 27.97 -6.84
N ARG A 684 29.42 26.74 -6.59
CA ARG A 684 30.14 25.54 -7.00
C ARG A 684 30.42 25.55 -8.51
N ALA A 685 29.39 25.86 -9.29
CA ALA A 685 29.49 25.98 -10.74
C ALA A 685 30.45 27.10 -11.20
N ILE A 686 30.41 28.28 -10.57
CA ILE A 686 31.33 29.38 -10.88
C ILE A 686 32.79 28.98 -10.59
N PHE A 687 33.06 28.39 -9.42
CA PHE A 687 34.42 28.00 -9.04
C PHE A 687 34.95 26.82 -9.86
N ALA A 688 34.10 25.87 -10.23
CA ALA A 688 34.45 24.79 -11.16
C ALA A 688 34.88 25.35 -12.52
N TYR A 689 34.09 26.27 -13.09
CA TYR A 689 34.44 26.95 -14.35
C TYR A 689 35.76 27.74 -14.25
N ILE A 690 35.94 28.48 -13.16
CA ILE A 690 37.15 29.30 -12.93
C ILE A 690 38.41 28.44 -12.78
N ALA A 691 38.28 27.24 -12.19
CA ALA A 691 39.41 26.34 -11.97
C ALA A 691 39.94 25.76 -13.29
N ASP A 692 39.06 25.18 -14.10
CA ASP A 692 39.45 24.36 -15.26
C ASP A 692 39.19 25.04 -16.61
N GLY A 693 38.35 26.07 -16.65
CA GLY A 693 37.97 26.79 -17.88
C GLY A 693 37.06 25.99 -18.80
N ASP A 694 36.55 24.85 -18.33
CA ASP A 694 35.68 23.94 -19.07
C ASP A 694 34.21 24.13 -18.66
N TRP A 695 33.33 24.19 -19.65
CA TRP A 695 31.89 24.26 -19.43
C TRP A 695 31.29 22.91 -19.01
N LEU A 696 31.94 21.78 -19.31
CA LEU A 696 31.45 20.47 -18.89
C LEU A 696 31.41 20.33 -17.37
N ASP A 697 32.33 20.96 -16.63
CA ASP A 697 32.35 20.97 -15.17
C ASP A 697 31.15 21.73 -14.57
N VAL A 698 30.75 22.83 -15.22
CA VAL A 698 29.52 23.57 -14.87
C VAL A 698 28.28 22.69 -15.11
N LEU A 699 28.28 21.95 -16.22
CA LEU A 699 27.15 21.11 -16.63
C LEU A 699 27.02 19.82 -15.80
N ALA A 700 28.11 19.40 -15.15
CA ALA A 700 28.15 18.25 -14.24
C ALA A 700 27.44 18.53 -12.90
N GLU A 701 27.26 19.80 -12.51
CA GLU A 701 26.55 20.18 -11.29
C GLU A 701 25.03 19.92 -11.42
N SER A 702 24.60 18.72 -11.06
CA SER A 702 23.21 18.26 -11.19
C SER A 702 22.19 19.08 -10.37
N SER A 703 22.64 19.79 -9.32
CA SER A 703 21.77 20.64 -8.51
C SER A 703 21.38 21.96 -9.18
N LEU A 704 22.05 22.35 -10.28
CA LEU A 704 21.61 23.45 -11.11
C LEU A 704 20.33 23.09 -11.89
N PRO A 705 19.36 24.02 -12.01
CA PRO A 705 18.14 23.77 -12.76
C PRO A 705 18.45 23.34 -14.19
N LEU A 706 17.78 22.30 -14.69
CA LEU A 706 18.00 21.71 -16.01
C LEU A 706 18.00 22.76 -17.12
N LYS A 707 17.05 23.70 -17.07
CA LYS A 707 16.92 24.81 -18.00
C LYS A 707 18.19 25.67 -18.11
N GLU A 708 18.88 25.90 -17.00
CA GLU A 708 20.06 26.76 -16.97
C GLU A 708 21.29 26.01 -17.51
N ARG A 709 21.42 24.72 -17.15
CA ARG A 709 22.43 23.83 -17.74
C ARG A 709 22.28 23.74 -19.26
N LEU A 710 21.05 23.59 -19.76
CA LEU A 710 20.77 23.62 -21.20
C LEU A 710 21.14 24.96 -21.84
N GLY A 711 20.86 26.07 -21.16
CA GLY A 711 21.24 27.41 -21.61
C GLY A 711 22.75 27.59 -21.77
N VAL A 712 23.55 27.05 -20.84
CA VAL A 712 25.01 27.04 -20.91
C VAL A 712 25.50 26.13 -22.04
N ALA A 713 25.02 24.88 -22.07
CA ALA A 713 25.42 23.89 -23.08
C ALA A 713 25.18 24.41 -24.51
N LEU A 714 23.98 24.95 -24.77
CA LEU A 714 23.59 25.49 -26.06
C LEU A 714 24.38 26.73 -26.48
N ARG A 715 25.09 27.43 -25.58
CA ARG A 715 25.84 28.63 -25.94
C ARG A 715 27.33 28.45 -26.13
N PHE A 716 27.91 27.48 -25.44
CA PHE A 716 29.36 27.36 -25.37
C PHE A 716 29.91 26.05 -25.92
N LEU A 717 29.16 24.94 -25.83
CA LEU A 717 29.67 23.65 -26.30
C LEU A 717 29.73 23.59 -27.84
N PRO A 718 30.82 23.04 -28.43
CA PRO A 718 30.87 22.68 -29.84
C PRO A 718 29.74 21.73 -30.27
N ASP A 719 29.44 21.66 -31.57
CA ASP A 719 28.28 20.91 -32.07
C ASP A 719 28.35 19.39 -31.76
N ASP A 720 29.53 18.76 -31.83
CA ASP A 720 29.70 17.33 -31.56
C ASP A 720 29.56 16.98 -30.06
N GLU A 721 30.16 17.80 -29.20
CA GLU A 721 30.05 17.67 -27.75
C GLU A 721 28.62 17.95 -27.26
N LEU A 722 27.98 18.97 -27.83
CA LEU A 722 26.58 19.31 -27.53
C LEU A 722 25.65 18.14 -27.92
N THR A 723 25.87 17.53 -29.09
CA THR A 723 25.09 16.37 -29.53
C THR A 723 25.18 15.21 -28.53
N SER A 724 26.41 14.89 -28.10
CA SER A 724 26.66 13.82 -27.13
C SER A 724 26.07 14.15 -25.74
N TYR A 725 26.18 15.41 -25.31
CA TYR A 725 25.63 15.89 -24.05
C TYR A 725 24.09 15.80 -24.02
N LEU A 726 23.42 16.32 -25.05
CA LEU A 726 21.96 16.31 -25.13
C LEU A 726 21.40 14.89 -25.15
N ASN A 727 21.98 13.99 -25.95
CA ASN A 727 21.52 12.60 -26.04
C ASN A 727 21.61 11.89 -24.68
N ARG A 728 22.76 11.99 -24.01
CA ARG A 728 22.97 11.42 -22.67
C ARG A 728 21.98 11.98 -21.65
N LEU A 729 21.73 13.29 -21.68
CA LEU A 729 20.80 13.94 -20.76
C LEU A 729 19.34 13.52 -21.04
N GLY A 730 18.98 13.34 -22.31
CA GLY A 730 17.69 12.80 -22.73
C GLY A 730 17.47 11.37 -22.23
N ASP A 731 18.46 10.49 -22.40
CA ASP A 731 18.37 9.08 -21.95
C ASP A 731 18.31 8.97 -20.43
N GLN A 732 19.05 9.81 -19.71
CA GLN A 732 18.96 9.91 -18.24
C GLN A 732 17.57 10.40 -17.80
N ALA A 733 17.02 11.42 -18.46
CA ALA A 733 15.71 11.94 -18.11
C ALA A 733 14.60 10.92 -18.37
N VAL A 734 14.68 10.17 -19.47
CA VAL A 734 13.74 9.08 -19.81
C VAL A 734 13.85 7.96 -18.77
N SER A 735 15.04 7.38 -18.59
CA SER A 735 15.24 6.23 -17.69
C SER A 735 14.86 6.51 -16.24
N ARG A 736 15.04 7.74 -15.77
CA ARG A 736 14.67 8.15 -14.40
C ARG A 736 13.26 8.71 -14.29
N GLY A 737 12.52 8.86 -15.39
CA GLY A 737 11.22 9.53 -15.40
C GLY A 737 11.27 10.95 -14.83
N GLU A 738 12.29 11.74 -15.19
CA GLU A 738 12.43 13.13 -14.72
C GLU A 738 11.56 14.06 -15.57
N LEU A 739 10.43 14.53 -15.04
CA LEU A 739 9.42 15.30 -15.78
C LEU A 739 9.95 16.61 -16.39
N GLU A 740 10.97 17.22 -15.79
CA GLU A 740 11.62 18.41 -16.38
C GLU A 740 12.27 18.13 -17.74
N GLY A 741 12.62 16.86 -18.00
CA GLY A 741 13.15 16.38 -19.28
C GLY A 741 12.20 16.53 -20.46
N ILE A 742 10.93 16.89 -20.25
CA ILE A 742 10.00 17.27 -21.33
C ILE A 742 10.57 18.40 -22.20
N ILE A 743 11.40 19.29 -21.66
CA ILE A 743 12.08 20.34 -22.44
C ILE A 743 13.03 19.76 -23.52
N LEU A 744 13.58 18.57 -23.26
CA LEU A 744 14.48 17.85 -24.15
C LEU A 744 13.69 16.99 -25.14
N THR A 745 12.76 16.20 -24.65
CA THR A 745 11.99 15.24 -25.46
C THR A 745 10.91 15.92 -26.29
N GLY A 746 10.39 17.06 -25.85
CA GLY A 746 9.15 17.63 -26.39
C GLY A 746 7.93 16.82 -25.95
N ILE A 747 6.79 17.03 -26.61
CA ILE A 747 5.62 16.15 -26.53
C ILE A 747 5.62 15.31 -27.80
N THR A 748 6.41 14.25 -27.76
CA THR A 748 6.76 13.35 -28.88
C THR A 748 6.69 11.89 -28.39
N PRO A 749 6.87 10.88 -29.26
CA PRO A 749 6.92 9.48 -28.81
C PRO A 749 7.95 9.23 -27.70
N ARG A 750 9.12 9.88 -27.73
CA ARG A 750 10.14 9.77 -26.68
C ARG A 750 9.67 10.35 -25.34
N ALA A 751 8.78 11.33 -25.37
CA ALA A 751 8.14 11.86 -24.16
C ALA A 751 7.19 10.85 -23.53
N VAL A 752 6.58 9.97 -24.32
CA VAL A 752 5.75 8.86 -23.80
C VAL A 752 6.64 7.89 -23.02
N ASP A 753 7.85 7.60 -23.50
CA ASP A 753 8.79 6.74 -22.74
C ASP A 753 9.19 7.37 -21.41
N LEU A 754 9.49 8.68 -21.40
CA LEU A 754 9.77 9.43 -20.17
C LEU A 754 8.59 9.39 -19.21
N LEU A 755 7.37 9.61 -19.72
CA LEU A 755 6.16 9.62 -18.92
C LEU A 755 5.80 8.23 -18.40
N GLN A 756 6.13 7.16 -19.12
CA GLN A 756 5.97 5.79 -18.63
C GLN A 756 6.83 5.55 -17.39
N SER A 757 8.14 5.84 -17.46
CA SER A 757 9.02 5.72 -16.29
C SER A 757 8.61 6.65 -15.13
N TYR A 758 8.02 7.82 -15.44
CA TYR A 758 7.45 8.71 -14.43
C TYR A 758 6.21 8.09 -13.75
N VAL A 759 5.28 7.52 -14.52
CA VAL A 759 4.08 6.85 -13.99
C VAL A 759 4.46 5.61 -13.19
N ASP A 760 5.41 4.80 -13.66
CA ASP A 760 5.86 3.59 -12.94
C ASP A 760 6.43 3.93 -11.56
N ARG A 761 7.08 5.09 -11.41
CA ARG A 761 7.62 5.56 -10.12
C ARG A 761 6.58 6.24 -9.23
N THR A 762 5.63 6.96 -9.82
CA THR A 762 4.78 7.92 -9.06
C THR A 762 3.29 7.56 -9.02
N GLY A 763 2.80 6.77 -9.97
CA GLY A 763 1.38 6.54 -10.21
C GLY A 763 0.60 7.75 -10.75
N ASP A 764 1.26 8.87 -11.09
CA ASP A 764 0.59 10.10 -11.54
C ASP A 764 0.12 10.02 -13.00
N ILE A 765 -0.96 9.26 -13.18
CA ILE A 765 -1.61 9.05 -14.49
C ILE A 765 -2.26 10.33 -15.04
N GLN A 766 -2.69 11.23 -14.15
CA GLN A 766 -3.33 12.49 -14.52
C GLN A 766 -2.34 13.37 -15.28
N THR A 767 -1.14 13.58 -14.74
CA THR A 767 -0.11 14.39 -15.40
C THR A 767 0.27 13.76 -16.74
N ALA A 768 0.46 12.44 -16.81
CA ALA A 768 0.77 11.75 -18.05
C ALA A 768 -0.31 11.96 -19.13
N ALA A 769 -1.59 11.77 -18.78
CA ALA A 769 -2.71 11.96 -19.70
C ALA A 769 -2.90 13.41 -20.14
N LEU A 770 -2.67 14.39 -19.24
CA LEU A 770 -2.79 15.81 -19.56
C LEU A 770 -1.67 16.29 -20.48
N VAL A 771 -0.42 15.95 -20.19
CA VAL A 771 0.74 16.40 -20.97
C VAL A 771 0.69 15.80 -22.38
N THR A 772 0.50 14.49 -22.51
CA THR A 772 0.46 13.82 -23.83
C THR A 772 -0.69 14.29 -24.71
N SER A 773 -1.81 14.76 -24.15
CA SER A 773 -2.97 15.26 -24.90
C SER A 773 -2.68 16.49 -25.77
N PHE A 774 -1.57 17.18 -25.55
CA PHE A 774 -1.11 18.27 -26.44
C PHE A 774 -0.43 17.74 -27.72
N GLY A 775 0.05 16.49 -27.68
CA GLY A 775 0.77 15.86 -28.78
C GLY A 775 -0.04 14.78 -29.50
N ALA A 776 -0.56 13.81 -28.75
CA ALA A 776 -1.35 12.70 -29.28
C ALA A 776 -2.86 13.00 -29.19
N PRO A 777 -3.68 12.65 -30.20
CA PRO A 777 -3.33 12.05 -31.49
C PRO A 777 -3.06 13.08 -32.61
N ARG A 778 -2.65 14.33 -32.28
CA ARG A 778 -2.43 15.38 -33.29
C ARG A 778 -1.20 15.08 -34.16
N PHE A 779 -0.06 14.83 -33.52
CA PHE A 779 1.24 14.69 -34.17
C PHE A 779 1.72 13.24 -34.29
N PHE A 780 1.30 12.37 -33.37
CA PHE A 780 1.64 10.96 -33.35
C PHE A 780 0.54 10.16 -32.63
N GLU A 781 0.55 8.85 -32.80
CA GLU A 781 -0.34 7.90 -32.11
C GLU A 781 0.50 6.96 -31.23
N ASP A 782 0.01 6.65 -30.03
CA ASP A 782 0.62 5.70 -29.11
C ASP A 782 -0.48 5.00 -28.29
N GLU A 783 -0.34 3.71 -28.04
CA GLU A 783 -1.31 2.91 -27.29
C GLU A 783 -1.32 3.29 -25.80
N ARG A 784 -0.15 3.55 -25.21
CA ARG A 784 0.00 3.90 -23.77
C ARG A 784 -0.73 5.19 -23.45
N TYR A 785 -0.68 6.17 -24.35
CA TYR A 785 -1.48 7.40 -24.26
C TYR A 785 -2.98 7.08 -24.12
N SER A 786 -3.50 6.20 -24.96
CA SER A 786 -4.92 5.83 -24.94
C SER A 786 -5.28 5.14 -23.62
N GLN A 787 -4.40 4.29 -23.11
CA GLN A 787 -4.58 3.64 -21.80
C GLN A 787 -4.58 4.66 -20.66
N TRP A 788 -3.64 5.61 -20.62
CA TRP A 788 -3.59 6.64 -19.58
C TRP A 788 -4.84 7.54 -19.58
N VAL A 789 -5.30 7.93 -20.76
CA VAL A 789 -6.55 8.68 -20.93
C VAL A 789 -7.74 7.89 -20.40
N LEU A 790 -7.85 6.60 -20.73
CA LEU A 790 -8.93 5.73 -20.27
C LEU A 790 -8.88 5.55 -18.74
N SER A 791 -7.71 5.29 -18.17
CA SER A 791 -7.53 5.17 -16.72
C SER A 791 -7.92 6.45 -15.98
N TYR A 792 -7.49 7.62 -16.47
CA TYR A 792 -7.87 8.89 -15.84
C TYR A 792 -9.38 9.17 -15.97
N GLN A 793 -9.98 8.88 -17.12
CA GLN A 793 -11.44 8.97 -17.29
C GLN A 793 -12.20 8.03 -16.34
N GLN A 794 -11.71 6.80 -16.16
CA GLN A 794 -12.31 5.82 -15.24
C GLN A 794 -12.23 6.30 -13.79
N LEU A 795 -11.08 6.83 -13.36
CA LEU A 795 -10.94 7.43 -12.03
C LEU A 795 -11.95 8.55 -11.80
N LEU A 796 -12.04 9.52 -12.72
CA LEU A 796 -13.00 10.61 -12.61
C LEU A 796 -14.45 10.11 -12.57
N ASN A 797 -14.81 9.10 -13.37
CA ASN A 797 -16.15 8.52 -13.35
C ASN A 797 -16.44 7.79 -12.02
N GLN A 798 -15.47 7.04 -11.49
CA GLN A 798 -15.61 6.34 -10.20
C GLN A 798 -15.78 7.32 -9.03
N TRP A 799 -15.17 8.50 -9.11
CA TRP A 799 -15.35 9.58 -8.14
C TRP A 799 -16.61 10.43 -8.39
N GLY A 800 -17.41 10.13 -9.40
CA GLY A 800 -18.59 10.93 -9.77
C GLY A 800 -18.26 12.31 -10.38
N MET A 801 -17.00 12.55 -10.77
CA MET A 801 -16.49 13.78 -11.36
C MET A 801 -16.77 13.85 -12.87
N PHE A 802 -18.05 13.66 -13.23
CA PHE A 802 -18.49 13.54 -14.62
C PHE A 802 -18.30 14.83 -15.42
N LYS A 803 -18.41 15.99 -14.74
CA LYS A 803 -18.21 17.33 -15.31
C LYS A 803 -16.75 17.54 -15.68
N GLU A 804 -15.83 17.22 -14.78
CA GLU A 804 -14.39 17.36 -14.98
C GLU A 804 -13.94 16.43 -16.11
N ARG A 805 -14.45 15.20 -16.14
CA ARG A 805 -14.23 14.26 -17.26
C ARG A 805 -14.79 14.82 -18.59
N ALA A 806 -15.92 15.52 -18.57
CA ALA A 806 -16.48 16.16 -19.77
C ALA A 806 -15.58 17.28 -20.30
N LEU A 807 -15.15 18.16 -19.41
CA LEU A 807 -14.25 19.26 -19.73
C LEU A 807 -12.92 18.75 -20.27
N PHE A 808 -12.37 17.69 -19.68
CA PHE A 808 -11.16 17.02 -20.17
C PHE A 808 -11.33 16.50 -21.60
N ASP A 809 -12.43 15.77 -21.88
CA ASP A 809 -12.69 15.25 -23.23
C ASP A 809 -12.85 16.38 -24.27
N ILE A 810 -13.59 17.44 -23.92
CA ILE A 810 -13.78 18.61 -24.80
C ILE A 810 -12.44 19.29 -25.09
N ALA A 811 -11.61 19.49 -24.07
CA ALA A 811 -10.31 20.13 -24.23
C ALA A 811 -9.36 19.28 -25.09
N ARG A 812 -9.35 17.96 -24.89
CA ARG A 812 -8.53 17.02 -25.69
C ARG A 812 -8.94 17.02 -27.17
N THR A 813 -10.24 17.00 -27.46
CA THR A 813 -10.76 17.12 -28.84
C THR A 813 -10.39 18.46 -29.50
N LYS A 814 -10.28 19.55 -28.72
CA LYS A 814 -9.79 20.83 -29.25
C LYS A 814 -8.31 20.78 -29.60
N LEU A 815 -7.49 20.13 -28.76
CA LEU A 815 -6.04 19.98 -28.97
C LEU A 815 -5.70 19.02 -30.12
N SER A 816 -6.56 18.04 -30.42
CA SER A 816 -6.35 17.09 -31.52
C SER A 816 -6.59 17.67 -32.92
N LYS A 817 -6.77 18.99 -33.06
CA LYS A 817 -6.95 19.62 -34.37
C LYS A 817 -5.60 19.76 -35.06
N ASN A 818 -5.48 19.22 -36.26
CA ASN A 818 -4.26 19.37 -37.07
C ASN A 818 -4.17 20.78 -37.70
N SER A 819 -3.11 21.01 -38.50
CA SER A 819 -2.88 22.29 -39.18
C SER A 819 -4.01 22.71 -40.12
N THR A 820 -4.77 21.75 -40.69
CA THR A 820 -5.93 22.00 -41.56
C THR A 820 -7.25 22.19 -40.80
N GLY A 821 -7.22 22.08 -39.46
CA GLY A 821 -8.39 22.21 -38.59
C GLY A 821 -9.23 20.93 -38.46
N ALA A 822 -8.82 19.83 -39.09
CA ALA A 822 -9.47 18.54 -38.96
C ALA A 822 -9.15 17.91 -37.60
N VAL A 823 -10.16 17.30 -36.97
CA VAL A 823 -10.04 16.64 -35.67
C VAL A 823 -9.48 15.23 -35.89
N THR A 824 -8.32 14.92 -35.30
CA THR A 824 -7.69 13.59 -35.42
C THR A 824 -8.15 12.63 -34.32
N ALA A 825 -8.61 13.13 -33.17
CA ALA A 825 -9.13 12.28 -32.11
C ALA A 825 -10.50 11.69 -32.47
N VAL A 826 -10.74 10.45 -32.06
CA VAL A 826 -12.06 9.84 -32.11
C VAL A 826 -13.00 10.65 -31.21
N THR A 827 -13.97 11.32 -31.84
CA THR A 827 -14.99 12.08 -31.13
C THR A 827 -16.15 11.17 -30.73
N LYS A 828 -16.73 11.41 -29.56
CA LYS A 828 -17.95 10.70 -29.17
C LYS A 828 -19.07 11.13 -30.12
N PRO A 829 -19.81 10.18 -30.73
CA PRO A 829 -20.91 10.54 -31.62
C PRO A 829 -21.96 11.31 -30.83
N ARG A 830 -22.65 12.23 -31.51
CA ARG A 830 -23.78 12.94 -30.92
C ARG A 830 -24.83 11.90 -30.49
N GLN A 831 -25.29 11.97 -29.24
CA GLN A 831 -26.23 10.99 -28.68
C GLN A 831 -27.69 11.28 -29.07
N VAL A 832 -28.01 12.53 -29.41
CA VAL A 832 -29.36 12.97 -29.76
C VAL A 832 -29.30 13.81 -31.04
N PHE A 833 -30.19 13.51 -31.98
CA PHE A 833 -30.36 14.27 -33.22
C PHE A 833 -31.79 14.79 -33.31
N LEU A 834 -31.95 16.05 -33.73
CA LEU A 834 -33.27 16.61 -34.00
C LEU A 834 -33.69 16.23 -35.41
N ARG A 835 -34.83 15.53 -35.55
CA ARG A 835 -35.44 15.19 -36.84
C ARG A 835 -36.63 16.10 -37.12
N CYS A 836 -36.81 16.47 -38.38
CA CYS A 836 -38.01 17.18 -38.82
C CYS A 836 -39.22 16.23 -38.82
N SER A 837 -40.30 16.59 -38.13
CA SER A 837 -41.53 15.77 -38.09
C SER A 837 -42.23 15.62 -39.44
N TYR A 838 -41.91 16.46 -40.42
CA TYR A 838 -42.51 16.43 -41.76
C TYR A 838 -41.72 15.55 -42.74
N CYS A 839 -40.41 15.81 -42.90
CA CYS A 839 -39.59 15.07 -43.86
C CYS A 839 -38.71 13.97 -43.24
N ASN A 840 -38.74 13.80 -41.91
CA ASN A 840 -37.93 12.86 -41.13
C ASN A 840 -36.41 12.98 -41.27
N LYS A 841 -35.90 14.01 -41.97
CA LYS A 841 -34.47 14.31 -42.10
C LYS A 841 -33.96 15.06 -40.88
N ASN A 842 -32.67 14.87 -40.56
CA ASN A 842 -31.98 15.59 -39.49
C ASN A 842 -32.00 17.10 -39.78
N ILE A 843 -32.29 17.92 -38.78
CA ILE A 843 -32.38 19.39 -38.92
C ILE A 843 -30.98 20.03 -38.96
N PHE A 844 -29.94 19.32 -38.51
CA PHE A 844 -28.56 19.77 -38.65
C PHE A 844 -27.97 19.31 -40.00
N LYS A 845 -27.39 20.25 -40.76
CA LYS A 845 -26.62 19.92 -41.97
C LYS A 845 -25.32 19.19 -41.59
N ASP A 846 -24.91 18.24 -42.42
CA ASP A 846 -23.63 17.54 -42.34
C ASP A 846 -22.44 18.54 -42.29
N GLU A 847 -21.49 18.31 -41.38
CA GLU A 847 -20.37 19.22 -41.05
C GLU A 847 -19.29 19.34 -42.16
N SER A 848 -19.50 18.75 -43.34
CA SER A 848 -18.53 18.78 -44.45
C SER A 848 -18.41 20.15 -45.17
N LYS A 849 -19.08 21.21 -44.69
CA LYS A 849 -18.92 22.59 -45.19
C LYS A 849 -18.74 23.58 -44.04
N ALA A 850 -17.80 24.51 -44.23
CA ALA A 850 -17.38 25.52 -43.26
C ALA A 850 -18.56 26.31 -42.65
N PRO A 851 -18.44 26.77 -41.39
CA PRO A 851 -19.53 27.43 -40.67
C PRO A 851 -19.74 28.83 -41.25
N SER A 852 -20.77 28.98 -42.10
CA SER A 852 -21.43 30.28 -42.22
C SER A 852 -22.26 30.48 -40.95
N SER A 853 -22.24 31.69 -40.40
CA SER A 853 -23.00 32.11 -39.23
C SER A 853 -24.49 31.76 -39.38
N SER A 854 -24.88 30.56 -38.96
CA SER A 854 -26.27 30.11 -39.08
C SER A 854 -27.04 30.63 -37.88
N GLN A 855 -27.70 31.76 -38.06
CA GLN A 855 -28.88 32.10 -37.28
C GLN A 855 -29.82 30.87 -37.29
N PRO A 856 -30.38 30.47 -36.14
CA PRO A 856 -31.34 29.37 -36.12
C PRO A 856 -32.50 29.72 -37.06
N SER A 857 -32.74 28.85 -38.04
CA SER A 857 -33.85 29.01 -38.98
C SER A 857 -35.09 28.39 -38.34
N ALA A 858 -36.18 29.16 -38.25
CA ALA A 858 -37.50 28.66 -37.83
C ALA A 858 -38.11 27.62 -38.80
N LYS A 859 -37.38 27.25 -39.86
CA LYS A 859 -37.81 26.30 -40.90
C LYS A 859 -36.76 25.20 -41.09
N CYS A 860 -37.25 24.00 -41.43
CA CYS A 860 -36.42 22.85 -41.77
C CYS A 860 -35.53 23.14 -43.00
N PRO A 861 -34.22 22.86 -42.95
CA PRO A 861 -33.31 23.13 -44.08
C PRO A 861 -33.51 22.19 -45.27
N HIS A 862 -34.31 21.13 -45.14
CA HIS A 862 -34.53 20.15 -46.21
C HIS A 862 -35.89 20.30 -46.92
N CYS A 863 -36.96 20.59 -46.17
CA CYS A 863 -38.32 20.70 -46.72
C CYS A 863 -38.97 22.07 -46.50
N ASN A 864 -38.26 23.01 -45.86
CA ASN A 864 -38.71 24.37 -45.57
C ASN A 864 -39.99 24.46 -44.69
N SER A 865 -40.47 23.35 -44.14
CA SER A 865 -41.60 23.32 -43.20
C SER A 865 -41.21 24.00 -41.88
N PRO A 866 -42.14 24.70 -41.21
CA PRO A 866 -41.86 25.34 -39.92
C PRO A 866 -41.49 24.29 -38.87
N LEU A 867 -40.57 24.65 -37.97
CA LEU A 867 -40.21 23.82 -36.82
C LEU A 867 -41.36 23.74 -35.80
N PRO A 868 -41.35 22.79 -34.84
CA PRO A 868 -42.43 22.68 -33.87
C PRO A 868 -42.50 23.96 -33.00
N ARG A 869 -43.70 24.24 -32.48
CA ARG A 869 -43.96 25.44 -31.66
C ARG A 869 -43.71 25.16 -30.19
N CYS A 870 -43.27 26.17 -29.45
CA CYS A 870 -43.17 26.10 -28.00
C CYS A 870 -44.58 26.01 -27.38
N ALA A 871 -44.79 25.07 -26.45
CA ALA A 871 -46.08 24.88 -25.79
C ALA A 871 -46.55 26.08 -24.94
N VAL A 872 -45.65 27.01 -24.57
CA VAL A 872 -45.98 28.20 -23.76
C VAL A 872 -46.23 29.43 -24.62
N CYS A 873 -45.27 29.84 -25.45
CA CYS A 873 -45.44 31.05 -26.27
C CYS A 873 -46.04 30.81 -27.66
N LEU A 874 -46.18 29.55 -28.08
CA LEU A 874 -46.71 29.13 -29.38
C LEU A 874 -45.92 29.67 -30.60
N LEU A 875 -44.76 30.28 -30.38
CA LEU A 875 -43.81 30.67 -31.42
C LEU A 875 -43.03 29.45 -31.91
N THR A 876 -42.59 29.52 -33.15
CA THR A 876 -41.79 28.48 -33.79
C THR A 876 -40.45 28.37 -33.09
N MET A 877 -40.07 27.16 -32.65
CA MET A 877 -38.75 26.98 -32.03
C MET A 877 -37.65 27.26 -33.06
N GLY A 878 -36.67 28.06 -32.68
CA GLY A 878 -35.62 28.57 -33.58
C GLY A 878 -35.88 29.99 -34.11
N GLU A 879 -37.04 30.58 -33.86
CA GLU A 879 -37.28 32.02 -34.05
C GLU A 879 -36.75 32.81 -32.85
N ALA A 880 -36.20 34.01 -33.08
CA ALA A 880 -35.79 34.88 -31.99
C ALA A 880 -37.02 35.27 -31.16
N MET A 881 -36.97 35.02 -29.84
CA MET A 881 -38.06 35.43 -28.96
C MET A 881 -38.14 36.96 -28.93
N PRO A 882 -39.35 37.56 -29.00
CA PRO A 882 -39.53 38.98 -28.75
C PRO A 882 -38.99 39.32 -27.36
N ASP A 883 -38.02 40.22 -27.31
CA ASP A 883 -37.29 40.55 -26.09
C ASP A 883 -38.14 41.44 -25.17
N THR A 884 -39.15 40.85 -24.52
CA THR A 884 -39.96 41.57 -23.54
C THR A 884 -39.26 41.52 -22.17
N ARG A 885 -38.33 42.46 -22.01
CA ARG A 885 -37.84 43.07 -20.75
C ARG A 885 -37.27 42.14 -19.66
N VAL A 886 -35.93 42.14 -19.55
CA VAL A 886 -35.24 42.25 -18.25
C VAL A 886 -33.99 43.13 -18.42
N GLU A 887 -34.05 44.37 -17.96
CA GLU A 887 -32.93 45.34 -17.91
C GLU A 887 -31.86 45.01 -16.85
N LEU A 888 -31.93 43.84 -16.19
CA LEU A 888 -31.07 43.49 -15.05
C LEU A 888 -29.99 42.43 -15.32
N GLU A 889 -29.93 41.80 -16.50
CA GLU A 889 -28.95 40.72 -16.78
C GLU A 889 -28.22 40.86 -18.12
N LYS A 890 -27.90 42.11 -18.51
CA LYS A 890 -27.17 42.41 -19.75
C LYS A 890 -25.74 41.81 -19.82
N ASN A 891 -25.22 41.23 -18.75
CA ASN A 891 -23.82 40.79 -18.66
C ASN A 891 -23.58 39.30 -18.95
N ASN A 892 -24.62 38.49 -19.22
CA ASN A 892 -24.45 37.05 -19.44
C ASN A 892 -25.04 36.57 -20.78
N PHE A 893 -24.31 36.86 -21.87
CA PHE A 893 -24.64 36.47 -23.25
C PHE A 893 -24.97 34.97 -23.40
N ALA A 894 -24.31 34.10 -22.62
CA ALA A 894 -24.54 32.66 -22.64
C ALA A 894 -25.94 32.25 -22.14
N PHE A 895 -26.49 32.97 -21.15
CA PHE A 895 -27.83 32.67 -20.61
C PHE A 895 -28.93 33.06 -21.60
N GLN A 896 -28.78 34.19 -22.29
CA GLN A 896 -29.69 34.59 -23.37
C GLN A 896 -29.72 33.53 -24.48
N GLN A 897 -28.55 33.04 -24.91
CA GLN A 897 -28.48 31.97 -25.91
C GLN A 897 -29.17 30.67 -25.43
N PHE A 898 -28.92 30.25 -24.19
CA PHE A 898 -29.55 29.04 -23.63
C PHE A 898 -31.08 29.16 -23.58
N SER A 899 -31.61 30.34 -23.24
CA SER A 899 -33.05 30.55 -23.10
C SER A 899 -33.87 30.24 -24.36
N HIS A 900 -33.26 30.35 -25.54
CA HIS A 900 -33.86 30.05 -26.84
C HIS A 900 -33.70 28.57 -27.28
N TRP A 901 -32.99 27.74 -26.50
CA TRP A 901 -32.75 26.35 -26.86
C TRP A 901 -34.03 25.51 -26.82
N PHE A 902 -34.02 24.46 -27.63
CA PHE A 902 -35.10 23.48 -27.71
C PHE A 902 -35.04 22.61 -26.45
N SER A 903 -36.13 22.56 -25.70
CA SER A 903 -36.31 21.65 -24.58
C SER A 903 -37.58 20.84 -24.82
N PHE A 904 -37.56 19.55 -24.56
CA PHE A 904 -38.73 18.70 -24.76
C PHE A 904 -38.76 17.59 -23.72
N CYS A 905 -39.97 17.21 -23.31
CA CYS A 905 -40.15 16.08 -22.41
C CYS A 905 -40.11 14.78 -23.20
N LEU A 906 -39.31 13.80 -22.78
CA LEU A 906 -39.21 12.49 -23.45
C LEU A 906 -40.45 11.62 -23.24
N SER A 907 -41.28 11.92 -22.21
CA SER A 907 -42.50 11.16 -21.92
C SER A 907 -43.68 11.63 -22.77
N CYS A 908 -43.92 12.94 -22.89
CA CYS A 908 -45.05 13.48 -23.65
C CYS A 908 -44.66 14.05 -25.03
N ASN A 909 -43.36 14.14 -25.35
CA ASN A 909 -42.82 14.72 -26.59
C ASN A 909 -43.21 16.19 -26.86
N HIS A 910 -43.75 16.90 -25.88
CA HIS A 910 -44.04 18.33 -26.01
C HIS A 910 -42.77 19.17 -25.87
N GLY A 911 -42.59 20.10 -26.82
CA GLY A 911 -41.43 20.97 -26.92
C GLY A 911 -41.70 22.41 -26.45
N MET A 912 -40.69 23.04 -25.87
CA MET A 912 -40.71 24.37 -25.27
C MET A 912 -39.33 25.03 -25.40
N HIS A 913 -39.27 26.36 -25.27
CA HIS A 913 -38.00 27.07 -25.10
C HIS A 913 -37.47 26.86 -23.68
N ALA A 914 -36.16 26.62 -23.51
CA ALA A 914 -35.55 26.36 -22.20
C ALA A 914 -35.85 27.44 -21.16
N GLY A 915 -35.87 28.73 -21.55
CA GLY A 915 -36.25 29.82 -20.66
C GLY A 915 -37.72 29.76 -20.20
N HIS A 916 -38.64 29.30 -21.07
CA HIS A 916 -40.04 29.10 -20.69
C HIS A 916 -40.25 27.84 -19.85
N VAL A 917 -39.47 26.78 -20.09
CA VAL A 917 -39.43 25.59 -19.23
C VAL A 917 -39.07 26.01 -17.82
N GLN A 918 -37.94 26.70 -17.65
CA GLN A 918 -37.48 27.15 -16.32
C GLN A 918 -38.52 28.04 -15.61
N LYS A 919 -39.14 28.98 -16.33
CA LYS A 919 -40.17 29.86 -15.76
C LYS A 919 -41.46 29.11 -15.43
N TRP A 920 -41.94 28.23 -16.30
CA TRP A 920 -43.17 27.48 -16.08
C TRP A 920 -43.03 26.52 -14.89
N PHE A 921 -41.95 25.74 -14.89
CA PHE A 921 -41.70 24.72 -13.88
C PHE A 921 -41.16 25.26 -12.55
N SER A 922 -40.82 26.55 -12.48
CA SER A 922 -40.62 27.24 -11.20
C SER A 922 -41.91 27.38 -10.39
N LYS A 923 -43.09 27.20 -11.02
CA LYS A 923 -44.41 27.40 -10.40
C LYS A 923 -45.39 26.23 -10.57
N HIS A 924 -45.13 25.31 -11.48
CA HIS A 924 -46.05 24.22 -11.84
C HIS A 924 -45.25 22.94 -12.05
N ASP A 925 -45.82 21.76 -11.80
CA ASP A 925 -45.13 20.47 -12.03
C ASP A 925 -45.65 19.70 -13.26
N VAL A 926 -46.77 20.15 -13.82
CA VAL A 926 -47.47 19.51 -14.95
C VAL A 926 -47.16 20.23 -16.27
N CYS A 927 -47.19 19.49 -17.37
CA CYS A 927 -47.02 20.00 -18.73
C CYS A 927 -47.99 21.17 -19.04
N PRO A 928 -47.53 22.25 -19.69
CA PRO A 928 -48.40 23.39 -20.06
C PRO A 928 -49.38 23.08 -21.19
N VAL A 929 -49.27 21.93 -21.87
CA VAL A 929 -50.19 21.55 -22.95
C VAL A 929 -51.54 21.12 -22.36
N PRO A 930 -52.66 21.73 -22.79
CA PRO A 930 -53.99 21.33 -22.34
C PRO A 930 -54.24 19.83 -22.51
N ASN A 931 -54.86 19.20 -21.52
CA ASN A 931 -55.14 17.75 -21.47
C ASN A 931 -53.90 16.84 -21.41
N CYS A 932 -52.69 17.39 -21.17
CA CYS A 932 -51.51 16.59 -20.85
C CYS A 932 -51.30 16.56 -19.33
N SER A 933 -51.44 15.38 -18.72
CA SER A 933 -51.21 15.16 -17.28
C SER A 933 -49.75 14.77 -16.96
N CYS A 934 -48.82 14.94 -17.90
CA CYS A 934 -47.43 14.55 -17.72
C CYS A 934 -46.74 15.45 -16.69
N LEU A 935 -46.13 14.84 -15.67
CA LEU A 935 -45.29 15.52 -14.67
C LEU A 935 -43.89 15.77 -15.25
N CYS A 936 -43.79 16.76 -16.14
CA CYS A 936 -42.54 17.03 -16.85
C CYS A 936 -41.41 17.55 -15.94
N ASN A 937 -41.70 17.98 -14.71
CA ASN A 937 -40.72 18.51 -13.75
C ASN A 937 -40.18 17.46 -12.76
N SER A 938 -40.85 16.32 -12.62
CA SER A 938 -40.56 15.33 -11.57
C SER A 938 -39.58 14.25 -11.99
N ILE A 939 -38.71 14.52 -12.98
CA ILE A 939 -37.75 13.56 -13.55
C ILE A 939 -36.33 13.94 -13.13
#